data_AF-A0AAD7XEL0-F1
#
_entry.id   AF-A0AAD7XEL0-F1
#
_cell.length_a   1.000
_cell.length_b   1.000
_cell.length_c   1.000
_cell.angle_alpha   90.00
_cell.angle_beta   90.00
_cell.angle_gamma   90.00
#
_symmetry.space_group_name_H-M   'P 1'
#
loop_
_entity.id
_entity.type
_entity.pdbx_description
1 polymer ?
#
loop_
_entity_poly.entity_id
_entity_poly.type
_entity_poly.pdbx_seq_one_letter_code
_entity_poly.pdbx_strand_id
1 'polypeptide(L)'
;MAFSTLAAFVSALAVVQVVNGAVTRRVACPDGVNTATNAACCSLFAIRDDIQQNLFDGATCGEDAHESLRLTFHDAIGFSQSAAAKGVFGGGGADGSIAIFESIETNFHASIGVDEIVNEQAPFIARHNITPGDFIQFAGAVGVSNCPGAPRLEFLLGRPAATQPAPDKTIPEPFDTVDTILARFADAASFTPEEVVALLASHTVAAADEVDPTIPGTPFDTTPGFFDTQFFIETQLRGTLFPGTAGNQGEVESPVAGEMRLQSDSELARDSRTACEWQSMVNNQKKMMTVFKSAMAKLAVIGQDVRQMVDCSEVIPMPPPPQSTAHFPAGLSNADVEQACAETPFPTLPTDPGPATSVPPVLEDFESAAGLSRLLYNHLQENTRQTKDMAAVPLPPSGEYIKAVRESSRAARMKANISITQDSIKRLLLSPAFTNTFSRLRTAHGMTLPLNFPSVASELNVLSVLSLLNFASGYRVPLHQATGRGAFDNIRAFVFAAYISSSTGAGDYFSARGMQSITETTVADLMRVTDAVHVERKHETIPGLTVGELGGPVWEVVQLITKTLQQTGEALSKGGYPDLGSFVLEALKEGEKAKKAGGDEAEVALERLVRGIPAFQDMALVQGQPHPRAPSAVYCFKKALLTLHAVALRFGGSESSSVPIPRTAHLPIFSDNVIPSLLVHLGVIDLTNADASLGLPELFPDAQDPARLSALLAAAEPLDPAAAKKDKEVPKEGPLLTVEQAYVLRAAAIDACELIVEAAKTLDTGDAGQDLSWLKAMGLPEIDAWIWAVAKDRPDYRKLERFALRNTAYF
;
A
#
# COMPACT_ATOMS: atom_id res chain seq x y z
N MET A 1 -27.40 71.23 -13.19
CA MET A 1 -26.88 70.49 -14.37
C MET A 1 -25.38 70.76 -14.40
N ALA A 2 -24.57 69.83 -13.90
CA ALA A 2 -23.97 68.76 -14.68
C ALA A 2 -22.63 69.15 -15.35
N PHE A 3 -21.58 68.49 -14.84
CA PHE A 3 -20.54 67.79 -15.59
C PHE A 3 -19.49 68.62 -16.35
N SER A 4 -18.23 68.61 -15.88
CA SER A 4 -17.15 67.67 -16.28
C SER A 4 -16.47 68.13 -17.59
N THR A 5 -15.19 68.46 -17.63
CA THR A 5 -14.06 67.55 -17.46
C THR A 5 -12.76 68.39 -17.46
N LEU A 6 -11.87 68.13 -16.51
CA LEU A 6 -10.55 68.74 -16.37
C LEU A 6 -9.51 67.66 -16.71
N ALA A 7 -8.87 67.76 -17.86
CA ALA A 7 -7.82 66.84 -18.28
C ALA A 7 -6.71 67.59 -19.03
N ALA A 8 -5.48 67.17 -18.73
CA ALA A 8 -4.20 67.55 -19.34
C ALA A 8 -3.52 68.83 -18.83
N PHE A 9 -2.24 68.68 -18.50
CA PHE A 9 -1.22 69.69 -18.15
C PHE A 9 -0.96 70.01 -16.66
N VAL A 10 -0.78 68.97 -15.84
CA VAL A 10 0.22 69.02 -14.75
C VAL A 10 1.09 67.76 -14.83
N SER A 11 1.98 67.75 -15.82
CA SER A 11 3.07 66.77 -15.95
C SER A 11 4.38 67.53 -15.94
N ALA A 12 5.11 67.48 -14.83
CA ALA A 12 6.56 67.65 -14.68
C ALA A 12 6.90 68.30 -13.32
N LEU A 13 6.93 67.50 -12.26
CA LEU A 13 7.73 67.66 -11.02
C LEU A 13 7.13 66.77 -9.92
N ALA A 14 7.31 65.46 -10.05
CA ALA A 14 7.21 64.53 -8.92
C ALA A 14 8.54 63.80 -8.82
N VAL A 15 9.19 64.05 -7.71
CA VAL A 15 10.52 63.62 -7.29
C VAL A 15 10.66 62.10 -7.43
N VAL A 16 11.75 61.70 -8.09
CA VAL A 16 12.29 60.34 -8.08
C VAL A 16 12.63 59.97 -6.64
N GLN A 17 11.75 59.22 -5.97
CA GLN A 17 12.16 58.35 -4.88
C GLN A 17 12.88 57.18 -5.54
N VAL A 18 14.21 57.28 -5.65
CA VAL A 18 15.06 56.13 -5.93
C VAL A 18 14.89 55.20 -4.73
N VAL A 19 14.03 54.20 -4.89
CA VAL A 19 14.04 53.03 -4.03
C VAL A 19 15.41 52.40 -4.26
N ASN A 20 16.33 52.54 -3.30
CA ASN A 20 17.46 51.63 -3.18
C ASN A 20 16.89 50.25 -2.80
N GLY A 21 16.20 49.61 -3.73
CA GLY A 21 16.02 48.17 -3.71
C GLY A 21 17.42 47.61 -3.90
N ALA A 22 18.06 47.19 -2.81
CA ALA A 22 19.25 46.38 -2.90
C ALA A 22 18.89 45.22 -3.84
N VAL A 23 19.48 45.20 -5.04
CA VAL A 23 19.37 44.06 -5.94
C VAL A 23 20.05 42.92 -5.21
N THR A 24 19.28 42.11 -4.49
CA THR A 24 19.80 40.91 -3.83
C THR A 24 20.37 40.06 -4.95
N ARG A 25 21.70 39.98 -5.01
CA ARG A 25 22.38 39.21 -6.04
C ARG A 25 21.94 37.76 -5.90
N ARG A 26 21.27 37.23 -6.92
CA ARG A 26 20.88 35.83 -6.99
C ARG A 26 21.99 35.05 -7.69
N VAL A 27 22.23 33.84 -7.22
CA VAL A 27 23.11 32.84 -7.81
C VAL A 27 22.26 31.95 -8.70
N ALA A 28 22.73 31.67 -9.92
CA ALA A 28 22.12 30.66 -10.77
C ALA A 28 22.44 29.27 -10.19
N CYS A 29 21.42 28.44 -9.97
CA CYS A 29 21.63 27.11 -9.46
C CYS A 29 22.21 26.18 -10.55
N PRO A 30 22.96 25.12 -10.16
CA PRO A 30 23.59 24.21 -11.11
C PRO A 30 22.61 23.46 -12.04
N ASP A 31 21.32 23.43 -11.69
CA ASP A 31 20.25 22.82 -12.49
C ASP A 31 19.92 23.59 -13.79
N GLY A 32 20.39 24.84 -13.91
CA GLY A 32 20.12 25.69 -15.07
C GLY A 32 18.69 26.24 -15.15
N VAL A 33 17.85 25.99 -14.14
CA VAL A 33 16.44 26.39 -14.09
C VAL A 33 16.20 27.38 -12.95
N ASN A 34 16.70 27.08 -11.76
CA ASN A 34 16.41 27.85 -10.56
C ASN A 34 17.49 28.91 -10.25
N THR A 35 17.12 29.90 -9.45
CA THR A 35 18.06 30.86 -8.87
C THR A 35 17.80 30.98 -7.37
N ALA A 36 18.84 31.19 -6.58
CA ALA A 36 18.74 31.35 -5.13
C ALA A 36 19.51 32.59 -4.66
N THR A 37 19.11 33.18 -3.55
CA THR A 37 19.81 34.26 -2.86
C THR A 37 21.12 33.80 -2.22
N ASN A 38 21.22 32.51 -1.86
CA ASN A 38 22.45 31.86 -1.42
C ASN A 38 22.64 30.53 -2.17
N ALA A 39 23.86 30.25 -2.63
CA ALA A 39 24.18 29.02 -3.35
C ALA A 39 23.89 27.75 -2.53
N ALA A 40 23.95 27.83 -1.19
CA ALA A 40 23.62 26.72 -0.30
C ALA A 40 22.16 26.24 -0.44
N CYS A 41 21.24 27.12 -0.85
CA CYS A 41 19.84 26.76 -1.03
C CYS A 41 19.57 26.00 -2.34
N CYS A 42 20.53 25.94 -3.27
CA CYS A 42 20.28 25.38 -4.60
C CYS A 42 19.97 23.88 -4.59
N SER A 43 20.55 23.11 -3.65
CA SER A 43 20.26 21.68 -3.53
C SER A 43 18.82 21.40 -3.08
N LEU A 44 18.22 22.34 -2.33
CA LEU A 44 16.87 22.18 -1.77
C LEU A 44 15.78 22.17 -2.85
N PHE A 45 16.01 22.75 -4.04
CA PHE A 45 15.04 22.67 -5.14
C PHE A 45 14.83 21.21 -5.57
N ALA A 46 15.91 20.45 -5.71
CA ALA A 46 15.82 19.03 -6.06
C ALA A 46 15.20 18.20 -4.94
N ILE A 47 15.48 18.55 -3.67
CA ILE A 47 14.86 17.90 -2.51
C ILE A 47 13.36 18.17 -2.50
N ARG A 48 12.95 19.43 -2.66
CA ARG A 48 11.54 19.86 -2.74
C ARG A 48 10.80 19.09 -3.82
N ASP A 49 11.35 19.07 -5.03
CA ASP A 49 10.68 18.42 -6.16
C ASP A 49 10.55 16.90 -5.96
N ASP A 50 11.54 16.27 -5.31
CA ASP A 50 11.50 14.84 -4.96
C ASP A 50 10.44 14.55 -3.89
N ILE A 51 10.43 15.30 -2.78
CA ILE A 51 9.46 15.07 -1.70
C ILE A 51 8.04 15.46 -2.10
N GLN A 52 7.85 16.50 -2.93
CA GLN A 52 6.51 16.80 -3.45
C GLN A 52 5.95 15.65 -4.29
N GLN A 53 6.79 15.00 -5.09
CA GLN A 53 6.35 13.94 -5.98
C GLN A 53 6.22 12.58 -5.30
N ASN A 54 7.10 12.29 -4.33
CA ASN A 54 7.31 10.93 -3.82
C ASN A 54 7.12 10.78 -2.30
N LEU A 55 6.98 11.87 -1.54
CA LEU A 55 6.59 11.87 -0.13
C LEU A 55 5.21 12.50 0.06
N PHE A 56 4.80 13.48 -0.76
CA PHE A 56 3.50 14.14 -0.64
C PHE A 56 2.59 13.86 -1.85
N ASP A 57 2.69 12.67 -2.44
CA ASP A 57 1.84 12.16 -3.53
C ASP A 57 1.42 13.17 -4.62
N GLY A 58 2.36 13.98 -5.09
CA GLY A 58 2.08 15.02 -6.09
C GLY A 58 1.57 16.32 -5.48
N ALA A 59 2.12 16.72 -4.33
CA ALA A 59 1.83 17.93 -3.57
C ALA A 59 0.43 17.97 -2.92
N THR A 60 0.01 16.88 -2.30
CA THR A 60 -1.21 16.78 -1.49
C THR A 60 -0.98 17.29 -0.05
N CYS A 61 -2.06 17.75 0.58
CA CYS A 61 -2.14 17.95 2.03
C CYS A 61 -2.91 16.74 2.59
N GLY A 62 -2.18 15.65 2.80
CA GLY A 62 -2.68 14.36 3.31
C GLY A 62 -1.77 13.85 4.42
N GLU A 63 -1.80 12.55 4.69
CA GLU A 63 -1.17 11.93 5.86
C GLU A 63 0.31 12.31 6.03
N ASP A 64 1.16 12.00 5.06
CA ASP A 64 2.60 12.25 5.16
C ASP A 64 2.93 13.74 5.37
N ALA A 65 2.06 14.66 4.91
CA ALA A 65 2.20 16.10 5.16
C ALA A 65 1.80 16.47 6.60
N HIS A 66 0.76 15.86 7.15
CA HIS A 66 0.34 16.00 8.54
C HIS A 66 1.39 15.43 9.49
N GLU A 67 1.88 14.22 9.22
CA GLU A 67 2.90 13.57 10.00
C GLU A 67 4.25 14.31 9.91
N SER A 68 4.63 14.80 8.73
CA SER A 68 5.83 15.62 8.57
C SER A 68 5.75 16.90 9.40
N LEU A 69 4.57 17.51 9.50
CA LEU A 69 4.34 18.66 10.38
C LEU A 69 4.47 18.26 11.86
N ARG A 70 3.82 17.16 12.28
CA ARG A 70 3.94 16.62 13.64
C ARG A 70 5.40 16.34 14.01
N LEU A 71 6.17 15.73 13.10
CA LEU A 71 7.58 15.38 13.32
C LEU A 71 8.45 16.62 13.60
N THR A 72 8.13 17.78 12.98
CA THR A 72 8.87 19.02 13.29
C THR A 72 8.77 19.43 14.76
N PHE A 73 7.61 19.18 15.38
CA PHE A 73 7.38 19.47 16.80
C PHE A 73 8.07 18.45 17.69
N HIS A 74 7.92 17.16 17.41
CA HIS A 74 8.51 16.08 18.21
C HIS A 74 10.04 16.15 18.26
N ASP A 75 10.69 16.47 17.13
CA ASP A 75 12.14 16.76 17.10
C ASP A 75 12.46 18.01 17.93
N ALA A 76 11.85 19.14 17.60
CA ALA A 76 12.25 20.43 18.14
C ALA A 76 11.97 20.62 19.64
N ILE A 77 10.87 20.05 20.16
CA ILE A 77 10.46 20.22 21.56
C ILE A 77 11.25 19.32 22.52
N GLY A 78 12.00 18.35 21.98
CA GLY A 78 13.00 17.50 22.66
C GLY A 78 14.20 18.29 23.20
N PHE A 79 13.95 19.38 23.93
CA PHE A 79 14.94 20.32 24.45
C PHE A 79 14.49 20.93 25.77
N SER A 80 15.36 20.98 26.78
CA SER A 80 15.08 21.55 28.11
C SER A 80 16.19 22.48 28.60
N GLN A 81 15.85 23.78 28.74
CA GLN A 81 16.76 24.78 29.27
C GLN A 81 17.06 24.54 30.75
N SER A 82 16.07 24.13 31.54
CA SER A 82 16.26 23.86 32.97
C SER A 82 17.11 22.63 33.25
N ALA A 83 17.05 21.59 32.40
CA ALA A 83 17.97 20.45 32.47
C ALA A 83 19.42 20.90 32.18
N ALA A 84 19.61 21.65 31.08
CA ALA A 84 20.92 22.20 30.70
C ALA A 84 21.51 23.09 31.82
N ALA A 85 20.70 23.94 32.45
CA ALA A 85 21.11 24.78 33.56
C ALA A 85 21.55 23.99 34.81
N LYS A 86 21.10 22.74 34.96
CA LYS A 86 21.52 21.80 36.02
C LYS A 86 22.73 20.95 35.61
N GLY A 87 23.32 21.19 34.44
CA GLY A 87 24.43 20.41 33.90
C GLY A 87 24.02 19.02 33.40
N VAL A 88 22.73 18.79 33.14
CA VAL A 88 22.19 17.56 32.54
C VAL A 88 21.88 17.84 31.08
N PHE A 89 22.16 16.87 30.19
CA PHE A 89 21.78 17.02 28.79
C PHE A 89 20.26 17.15 28.68
N GLY A 90 19.79 18.26 28.12
CA GLY A 90 18.37 18.57 28.00
C GLY A 90 17.78 18.21 26.63
N GLY A 91 18.55 17.57 25.75
CA GLY A 91 18.20 17.40 24.34
C GLY A 91 18.77 18.53 23.46
N GLY A 92 18.77 18.33 22.14
CA GLY A 92 19.38 19.25 21.16
C GLY A 92 18.40 20.15 20.41
N GLY A 93 17.09 19.95 20.60
CA GLY A 93 16.06 20.73 19.92
C GLY A 93 15.89 20.30 18.47
N ALA A 94 15.73 21.24 17.55
CA ALA A 94 15.56 20.94 16.13
C ALA A 94 16.89 20.50 15.52
N ASP A 95 17.34 19.28 15.82
CA ASP A 95 18.63 18.71 15.44
C ASP A 95 18.53 17.36 14.70
N GLY A 96 17.31 16.87 14.51
CA GLY A 96 17.02 15.57 13.89
C GLY A 96 17.38 14.38 14.76
N SER A 97 17.50 14.57 16.08
CA SER A 97 17.77 13.51 17.04
C SER A 97 16.73 12.41 16.97
N ILE A 98 15.45 12.75 16.80
CA ILE A 98 14.37 11.76 16.66
C ILE A 98 14.53 10.84 15.44
N ALA A 99 15.19 11.29 14.37
CA ALA A 99 15.50 10.47 13.20
C ALA A 99 16.84 9.75 13.30
N ILE A 100 17.84 10.33 13.99
CA ILE A 100 19.16 9.72 14.18
C ILE A 100 19.11 8.62 15.25
N PHE A 101 18.34 8.83 16.30
CA PHE A 101 18.14 7.95 17.43
C PHE A 101 16.70 7.43 17.48
N GLU A 102 16.15 7.14 16.31
CA GLU A 102 14.78 6.63 16.09
C GLU A 102 14.43 5.52 17.07
N SER A 103 15.22 4.43 17.10
CA SER A 103 15.06 3.30 18.04
C SER A 103 14.99 3.66 19.55
N ILE A 104 15.29 4.89 19.95
CA ILE A 104 15.12 5.38 21.32
C ILE A 104 13.91 6.32 21.41
N GLU A 105 13.89 7.37 20.59
CA GLU A 105 12.95 8.48 20.77
C GLU A 105 11.54 8.19 20.26
N THR A 106 11.41 7.33 19.23
CA THR A 106 10.08 6.90 18.73
C THR A 106 9.41 5.90 19.66
N ASN A 107 10.18 5.26 20.55
CA ASN A 107 9.67 4.38 21.61
C ASN A 107 9.17 5.13 22.86
N PHE A 108 9.31 6.46 22.91
CA PHE A 108 8.66 7.24 23.97
C PHE A 108 7.15 7.22 23.77
N HIS A 109 6.39 7.11 24.86
CA HIS A 109 4.93 7.05 24.78
C HIS A 109 4.34 8.28 24.07
N ALA A 110 4.87 9.47 24.35
CA ALA A 110 4.48 10.71 23.70
C ALA A 110 4.81 10.76 22.18
N SER A 111 5.67 9.89 21.68
CA SER A 111 6.11 9.81 20.28
C SER A 111 5.47 8.65 19.50
N ILE A 112 4.50 7.94 20.07
CA ILE A 112 3.89 6.79 19.39
C ILE A 112 3.37 7.16 17.99
N GLY A 113 3.65 6.30 17.00
CA GLY A 113 3.30 6.48 15.59
C GLY A 113 4.23 7.39 14.78
N VAL A 114 5.20 8.09 15.38
CA VAL A 114 6.12 8.94 14.57
C VAL A 114 7.24 8.15 13.89
N ASP A 115 7.45 6.89 14.25
CA ASP A 115 8.41 6.00 13.60
C ASP A 115 8.08 5.75 12.13
N GLU A 116 6.81 5.76 11.76
CA GLU A 116 6.36 5.60 10.37
C GLU A 116 6.96 6.71 9.50
N ILE A 117 6.58 7.97 9.74
CA ILE A 117 7.10 9.11 8.99
C ILE A 117 8.63 9.29 9.09
N VAL A 118 9.26 8.95 10.23
CA VAL A 118 10.73 8.96 10.33
C VAL A 118 11.36 7.98 9.33
N ASN A 119 10.79 6.78 9.21
CA ASN A 119 11.25 5.76 8.29
C ASN A 119 10.97 6.13 6.83
N GLU A 120 9.88 6.84 6.53
CA GLU A 120 9.61 7.36 5.18
C GLU A 120 10.58 8.46 4.75
N GLN A 121 10.95 9.35 5.68
CA GLN A 121 11.85 10.47 5.43
C GLN A 121 13.31 10.03 5.29
N ALA A 122 13.73 8.96 5.97
CA ALA A 122 15.12 8.47 6.00
C ALA A 122 15.76 8.23 4.62
N PRO A 123 15.09 7.59 3.63
CA PRO A 123 15.61 7.45 2.27
C PRO A 123 15.91 8.77 1.57
N PHE A 124 15.15 9.84 1.83
CA PHE A 124 15.36 11.15 1.21
C PHE A 124 16.55 11.88 1.85
N ILE A 125 16.64 11.83 3.19
CA ILE A 125 17.78 12.34 3.95
C ILE A 125 19.09 11.75 3.40
N ALA A 126 19.15 10.41 3.29
CA ALA A 126 20.33 9.70 2.80
C ALA A 126 20.64 10.02 1.33
N ARG A 127 19.62 10.05 0.47
CA ARG A 127 19.76 10.28 -0.97
C ARG A 127 20.27 11.67 -1.31
N HIS A 128 19.81 12.68 -0.57
CA HIS A 128 20.15 14.08 -0.82
C HIS A 128 21.30 14.59 0.04
N ASN A 129 21.83 13.77 0.95
CA ASN A 129 22.95 14.09 1.84
C ASN A 129 22.72 15.42 2.58
N ILE A 130 21.53 15.57 3.13
CA ILE A 130 21.10 16.69 3.98
C ILE A 130 21.05 16.20 5.43
N THR A 131 21.26 17.08 6.40
CA THR A 131 21.20 16.66 7.80
C THR A 131 19.75 16.32 8.19
N PRO A 132 19.52 15.33 9.08
CA PRO A 132 18.18 14.96 9.49
C PRO A 132 17.36 16.14 10.02
N GLY A 133 17.95 16.99 10.89
CA GLY A 133 17.26 18.17 11.40
C GLY A 133 16.87 19.17 10.31
N ASP A 134 17.74 19.41 9.31
CA ASP A 134 17.38 20.28 8.20
C ASP A 134 16.27 19.67 7.34
N PHE A 135 16.31 18.35 7.12
CA PHE A 135 15.28 17.67 6.33
C PHE A 135 13.92 17.67 7.00
N ILE A 136 13.81 17.33 8.30
CA ILE A 136 12.55 17.31 9.04
C ILE A 136 11.85 18.67 8.95
N GLN A 137 12.58 19.74 9.24
CA GLN A 137 12.03 21.10 9.19
C GLN A 137 11.70 21.54 7.75
N PHE A 138 12.45 21.06 6.76
CA PHE A 138 12.17 21.33 5.35
C PHE A 138 10.91 20.59 4.88
N ALA A 139 10.77 19.30 5.22
CA ALA A 139 9.65 18.46 4.88
C ALA A 139 8.36 19.01 5.49
N GLY A 140 8.35 19.35 6.80
CA GLY A 140 7.20 20.00 7.42
C GLY A 140 6.83 21.33 6.77
N ALA A 141 7.81 22.18 6.42
CA ALA A 141 7.54 23.45 5.74
C ALA A 141 6.98 23.28 4.32
N VAL A 142 7.45 22.27 3.57
CA VAL A 142 6.93 21.95 2.24
C VAL A 142 5.56 21.28 2.31
N GLY A 143 5.35 20.33 3.23
CA GLY A 143 4.06 19.65 3.44
C GLY A 143 2.96 20.64 3.80
N VAL A 144 3.20 21.52 4.78
CA VAL A 144 2.28 22.61 5.13
C VAL A 144 1.98 23.52 3.93
N SER A 145 2.95 23.73 3.03
CA SER A 145 2.72 24.56 1.85
C SER A 145 1.75 23.95 0.83
N ASN A 146 1.41 22.66 0.95
CA ASN A 146 0.40 22.01 0.13
C ASN A 146 -1.03 22.30 0.62
N CYS A 147 -1.18 22.62 1.91
CA CYS A 147 -2.47 22.83 2.55
C CYS A 147 -3.06 24.20 2.18
N PRO A 148 -4.22 24.26 1.49
CA PRO A 148 -4.83 25.53 1.12
C PRO A 148 -5.15 26.38 2.35
N GLY A 149 -4.72 27.63 2.34
CA GLY A 149 -4.88 28.56 3.47
C GLY A 149 -3.69 28.62 4.42
N ALA A 150 -2.69 27.75 4.27
CA ALA A 150 -1.51 27.76 5.12
C ALA A 150 -0.61 28.97 4.84
N PRO A 151 0.12 29.49 5.84
CA PRO A 151 1.19 30.43 5.58
C PRO A 151 2.41 29.74 4.96
N ARG A 152 3.15 30.46 4.12
CA ARG A 152 4.48 29.99 3.69
C ARG A 152 5.45 30.09 4.87
N LEU A 153 5.84 28.96 5.42
CA LEU A 153 6.75 28.89 6.57
C LEU A 153 8.17 29.36 6.21
N GLU A 154 8.91 29.81 7.22
CA GLU A 154 10.34 30.12 7.11
C GLU A 154 11.13 28.81 7.13
N PHE A 155 12.20 28.74 6.34
CA PHE A 155 13.13 27.63 6.38
C PHE A 155 14.57 28.13 6.40
N LEU A 156 15.27 27.85 7.51
CA LEU A 156 16.69 28.10 7.66
C LEU A 156 17.46 26.78 7.52
N LEU A 157 18.53 26.77 6.73
CA LEU A 157 19.42 25.63 6.51
C LEU A 157 20.66 25.74 7.39
N GLY A 158 21.11 24.64 8.01
CA GLY A 158 22.40 24.58 8.69
C GLY A 158 22.42 23.85 10.03
N ARG A 159 21.42 23.00 10.34
CA ARG A 159 21.40 22.23 11.59
C ARG A 159 22.51 21.18 11.58
N PRO A 160 23.36 21.11 12.61
CA PRO A 160 24.29 20.00 12.77
C PRO A 160 23.52 18.72 13.11
N ALA A 161 24.08 17.56 12.74
CA ALA A 161 23.51 16.28 13.15
C ALA A 161 23.59 16.12 14.68
N ALA A 162 22.51 15.64 15.30
CA ALA A 162 22.46 15.31 16.71
C ALA A 162 23.57 14.35 17.13
N THR A 163 24.01 14.46 18.39
CA THR A 163 25.08 13.62 18.96
C THR A 163 24.60 12.72 20.11
N GLN A 164 23.41 12.98 20.64
CA GLN A 164 22.75 12.25 21.73
C GLN A 164 21.23 12.32 21.53
N PRO A 165 20.47 11.30 21.95
CA PRO A 165 19.02 11.33 21.90
C PRO A 165 18.43 12.35 22.88
N ALA A 166 17.30 12.94 22.54
CA ALA A 166 16.52 13.76 23.46
C ALA A 166 16.10 12.93 24.70
N PRO A 167 16.07 13.53 25.91
CA PRO A 167 15.50 12.86 27.07
C PRO A 167 13.99 12.63 26.90
N ASP A 168 13.50 11.49 27.39
CA ASP A 168 12.05 11.23 27.48
C ASP A 168 11.32 12.30 28.32
N LYS A 169 10.00 12.41 28.14
CA LYS A 169 9.08 13.34 28.84
C LYS A 169 9.32 14.82 28.54
N THR A 170 9.98 15.11 27.43
CA THR A 170 10.10 16.47 26.88
C THR A 170 8.96 16.83 25.92
N ILE A 171 8.23 15.83 25.41
CA ILE A 171 7.08 16.00 24.50
C ILE A 171 5.80 15.93 25.35
N PRO A 172 4.90 16.93 25.27
CA PRO A 172 3.61 16.89 25.96
C PRO A 172 2.71 15.74 25.50
N GLU A 173 1.93 15.18 26.41
CA GLU A 173 0.95 14.13 26.13
C GLU A 173 -0.49 14.69 26.11
N PRO A 174 -1.44 14.06 25.39
CA PRO A 174 -2.80 14.60 25.25
C PRO A 174 -3.59 14.64 26.57
N PHE A 175 -3.12 13.95 27.62
CA PHE A 175 -3.69 13.96 28.96
C PHE A 175 -2.88 14.78 29.98
N ASP A 176 -1.83 15.50 29.54
CA ASP A 176 -1.14 16.44 30.39
C ASP A 176 -2.03 17.63 30.72
N THR A 177 -1.96 18.10 31.97
CA THR A 177 -2.67 19.31 32.40
C THR A 177 -2.14 20.55 31.68
N VAL A 178 -3.00 21.55 31.49
CA VAL A 178 -2.60 22.87 30.93
C VAL A 178 -1.38 23.47 31.62
N ASP A 179 -1.28 23.34 32.95
CA ASP A 179 -0.09 23.80 33.71
C ASP A 179 1.20 23.11 33.26
N THR A 180 1.13 21.80 33.02
CA THR A 180 2.27 20.98 32.59
C THR A 180 2.69 21.34 31.16
N ILE A 181 1.72 21.45 30.25
CA ILE A 181 1.94 21.83 28.86
C ILE A 181 2.61 23.22 28.79
N LEU A 182 2.00 24.23 29.39
CA LEU A 182 2.52 25.60 29.36
C LEU A 182 3.92 25.70 29.98
N ALA A 183 4.18 24.96 31.07
CA ALA A 183 5.50 24.91 31.69
C ALA A 183 6.54 24.22 30.78
N ARG A 184 6.16 23.16 30.05
CA ARG A 184 7.06 22.44 29.14
C ARG A 184 7.49 23.32 27.96
N PHE A 185 6.53 24.00 27.35
CA PHE A 185 6.76 24.97 26.27
C PHE A 185 7.61 26.16 26.73
N ALA A 186 7.38 26.67 27.94
CA ALA A 186 8.21 27.72 28.53
C ALA A 186 9.65 27.24 28.79
N ASP A 187 9.85 26.02 29.26
CA ASP A 187 11.18 25.44 29.52
C ASP A 187 11.96 25.10 28.24
N ALA A 188 11.28 24.74 27.14
CA ALA A 188 11.94 24.45 25.88
C ALA A 188 12.52 25.73 25.24
N ALA A 189 11.68 26.74 25.01
CA ALA A 189 12.09 27.93 24.28
C ALA A 189 11.41 29.23 24.75
N SER A 190 10.95 29.26 26.01
CA SER A 190 10.20 30.40 26.55
C SER A 190 9.02 30.77 25.67
N PHE A 191 8.24 29.77 25.25
CA PHE A 191 6.98 30.01 24.55
C PHE A 191 5.94 30.61 25.51
N THR A 192 5.20 31.61 25.04
CA THR A 192 4.05 32.15 25.78
C THR A 192 2.82 31.26 25.56
N PRO A 193 1.78 31.33 26.42
CA PRO A 193 0.52 30.62 26.19
C PRO A 193 -0.10 30.92 24.82
N GLU A 194 0.03 32.15 24.33
CA GLU A 194 -0.46 32.54 23.01
C GLU A 194 0.33 31.87 21.88
N GLU A 195 1.65 31.69 22.04
CA GLU A 195 2.45 30.94 21.07
C GLU A 195 2.14 29.43 21.09
N VAL A 196 1.76 28.87 22.25
CA VAL A 196 1.28 27.48 22.35
C VAL A 196 -0.02 27.31 21.57
N VAL A 197 -1.00 28.21 21.79
CA VAL A 197 -2.25 28.23 21.00
C VAL A 197 -1.96 28.43 19.51
N ALA A 198 -1.01 29.29 19.16
CA ALA A 198 -0.62 29.50 17.78
C ALA A 198 -0.06 28.24 17.13
N LEU A 199 0.78 27.46 17.83
CA LEU A 199 1.33 26.20 17.32
C LEU A 199 0.25 25.12 17.14
N LEU A 200 -0.75 25.06 18.03
CA LEU A 200 -1.89 24.14 17.90
C LEU A 200 -2.77 24.40 16.68
N ALA A 201 -2.56 25.49 15.94
CA ALA A 201 -3.13 25.62 14.60
C ALA A 201 -2.67 24.50 13.65
N SER A 202 -1.61 23.74 13.96
CA SER A 202 -1.28 22.52 13.23
C SER A 202 -2.40 21.47 13.24
N HIS A 203 -3.24 21.44 14.29
CA HIS A 203 -4.29 20.42 14.44
C HIS A 203 -5.45 20.58 13.43
N THR A 204 -5.53 21.69 12.68
CA THR A 204 -6.52 21.84 11.57
C THR A 204 -6.11 21.05 10.32
N VAL A 205 -4.88 20.56 10.25
CA VAL A 205 -4.38 19.67 9.19
C VAL A 205 -3.74 18.44 9.80
N ALA A 206 -4.53 17.70 10.58
CA ALA A 206 -4.06 16.57 11.38
C ALA A 206 -5.16 15.54 11.67
N ALA A 207 -4.71 14.34 11.99
CA ALA A 207 -5.51 13.23 12.49
C ALA A 207 -4.78 12.47 13.60
N ALA A 208 -5.48 11.54 14.24
CA ALA A 208 -4.95 10.65 15.26
C ALA A 208 -5.12 9.17 14.86
N ASP A 209 -4.02 8.42 14.99
CA ASP A 209 -3.99 6.99 14.69
C ASP A 209 -3.96 6.14 15.97
N GLU A 210 -3.22 6.60 16.97
CA GLU A 210 -2.85 5.79 18.13
C GLU A 210 -3.62 6.14 19.43
N VAL A 211 -4.47 7.18 19.41
CA VAL A 211 -5.32 7.53 20.57
C VAL A 211 -6.49 6.56 20.70
N ASP A 212 -7.20 6.30 19.59
CA ASP A 212 -8.12 5.17 19.46
C ASP A 212 -7.68 4.28 18.28
N PRO A 213 -6.91 3.21 18.55
CA PRO A 213 -6.40 2.32 17.51
C PRO A 213 -7.48 1.54 16.72
N THR A 214 -8.77 1.65 17.10
CA THR A 214 -9.87 1.02 16.35
C THR A 214 -10.35 1.84 15.17
N ILE A 215 -9.96 3.12 15.11
CA ILE A 215 -10.34 4.11 14.09
C ILE A 215 -9.16 5.03 13.75
N PRO A 216 -8.04 4.49 13.22
CA PRO A 216 -6.91 5.32 12.82
C PRO A 216 -7.31 6.32 11.71
N GLY A 217 -6.57 7.43 11.63
CA GLY A 217 -6.83 8.52 10.71
C GLY A 217 -7.98 9.42 11.14
N THR A 218 -8.39 9.43 12.42
CA THR A 218 -9.55 10.26 12.84
C THR A 218 -9.13 11.73 12.99
N PRO A 219 -9.69 12.67 12.20
CA PRO A 219 -9.27 14.07 12.21
C PRO A 219 -9.70 14.85 13.46
N PHE A 220 -9.00 15.95 13.76
CA PHE A 220 -9.34 16.85 14.87
C PHE A 220 -10.32 17.97 14.52
N ASP A 221 -10.61 18.15 13.23
CA ASP A 221 -11.69 19.01 12.74
C ASP A 221 -12.35 18.42 11.49
N THR A 222 -13.42 19.06 11.01
CA THR A 222 -14.19 18.58 9.84
C THR A 222 -13.50 18.82 8.49
N THR A 223 -12.35 19.49 8.46
CA THR A 223 -11.67 19.97 7.26
C THR A 223 -10.16 19.68 7.26
N PRO A 224 -9.69 18.44 7.54
CA PRO A 224 -8.28 18.14 7.77
C PRO A 224 -7.36 18.37 6.55
N GLY A 225 -7.91 18.59 5.35
CA GLY A 225 -7.14 18.96 4.16
C GLY A 225 -6.99 20.46 3.93
N PHE A 226 -7.53 21.31 4.81
CA PHE A 226 -7.52 22.76 4.68
C PHE A 226 -6.93 23.40 5.94
N PHE A 227 -5.95 24.29 5.77
CA PHE A 227 -5.41 25.03 6.90
C PHE A 227 -6.32 26.20 7.24
N ASP A 228 -7.36 25.97 8.04
CA ASP A 228 -8.40 26.95 8.36
C ASP A 228 -8.68 27.05 9.88
N THR A 229 -9.76 27.73 10.26
CA THR A 229 -10.07 28.02 11.67
C THR A 229 -11.06 27.02 12.28
N GLN A 230 -11.43 25.94 11.59
CA GLN A 230 -12.45 24.98 12.04
C GLN A 230 -12.03 24.27 13.32
N PHE A 231 -10.78 23.82 13.45
CA PHE A 231 -10.25 23.30 14.71
C PHE A 231 -10.56 24.19 15.92
N PHE A 232 -10.32 25.51 15.83
CA PHE A 232 -10.60 26.44 16.93
C PHE A 232 -12.09 26.63 17.20
N ILE A 233 -12.95 26.45 16.19
CA ILE A 233 -14.41 26.54 16.30
C ILE A 233 -14.97 25.27 16.95
N GLU A 234 -14.60 24.12 16.41
CA GLU A 234 -15.17 22.82 16.73
C GLU A 234 -14.75 22.34 18.11
N THR A 235 -13.50 22.58 18.51
CA THR A 235 -13.05 22.34 19.91
C THR A 235 -13.83 23.15 20.96
N GLN A 236 -14.38 24.31 20.60
CA GLN A 236 -15.22 25.12 21.50
C GLN A 236 -16.66 24.59 21.60
N LEU A 237 -17.09 23.69 20.73
CA LEU A 237 -18.42 23.08 20.78
C LEU A 237 -18.50 22.05 21.91
N ARG A 238 -19.70 21.89 22.49
CA ARG A 238 -19.97 20.85 23.49
C ARG A 238 -19.70 19.47 22.91
N GLY A 239 -18.86 18.68 23.58
CA GLY A 239 -18.69 17.26 23.26
C GLY A 239 -19.97 16.48 23.55
N THR A 240 -20.34 15.55 22.67
CA THR A 240 -21.58 14.75 22.82
C THR A 240 -21.41 13.27 22.48
N LEU A 241 -20.28 12.87 21.91
CA LEU A 241 -19.98 11.50 21.49
C LEU A 241 -18.47 11.24 21.48
N PHE A 242 -18.09 9.97 21.47
CA PHE A 242 -16.76 9.53 21.01
C PHE A 242 -16.92 8.99 19.58
N PRO A 243 -16.03 9.29 18.63
CA PRO A 243 -16.13 8.80 17.25
C PRO A 243 -15.95 7.28 17.15
N GLY A 244 -15.22 6.68 18.10
CA GLY A 244 -14.97 5.24 18.20
C GLY A 244 -15.36 4.67 19.55
N THR A 245 -14.37 4.13 20.25
CA THR A 245 -14.52 3.58 21.60
C THR A 245 -14.37 4.67 22.66
N ALA A 246 -15.07 4.52 23.78
CA ALA A 246 -14.93 5.46 24.90
C ALA A 246 -13.89 4.95 25.92
N GLY A 247 -13.25 5.88 26.63
CA GLY A 247 -12.33 5.56 27.72
C GLY A 247 -10.85 5.44 27.31
N ASN A 248 -10.49 5.93 26.12
CA ASN A 248 -9.11 6.08 25.70
C ASN A 248 -8.43 7.22 26.48
N GLN A 249 -7.17 7.05 26.83
CA GLN A 249 -6.45 8.01 27.66
C GLN A 249 -6.10 9.25 26.83
N GLY A 250 -6.51 10.43 27.31
CA GLY A 250 -6.28 11.69 26.58
C GLY A 250 -7.32 11.99 25.49
N GLU A 251 -8.38 11.19 25.38
CA GLU A 251 -9.54 11.48 24.52
C GLU A 251 -10.73 11.97 25.35
N VAL A 252 -11.48 12.95 24.82
CA VAL A 252 -12.77 13.41 25.37
C VAL A 252 -13.82 13.47 24.29
N GLU A 253 -15.09 13.61 24.67
CA GLU A 253 -16.18 13.68 23.70
C GLU A 253 -15.99 14.85 22.70
N SER A 254 -16.19 14.53 21.42
CA SER A 254 -16.18 15.46 20.29
C SER A 254 -17.62 15.88 19.92
N PRO A 255 -17.80 16.94 19.11
CA PRO A 255 -19.10 17.51 18.76
C PRO A 255 -19.69 16.89 17.47
N VAL A 256 -18.86 16.28 16.61
CA VAL A 256 -19.24 15.76 15.29
C VAL A 256 -18.80 14.30 15.17
N ALA A 257 -19.65 13.47 14.54
CA ALA A 257 -19.30 12.07 14.26
C ALA A 257 -18.09 11.99 13.32
N GLY A 258 -17.12 11.13 13.63
CA GLY A 258 -15.88 11.00 12.86
C GLY A 258 -14.82 12.08 13.14
N GLU A 259 -15.07 12.99 14.09
CA GLU A 259 -14.06 13.92 14.63
C GLU A 259 -13.60 13.41 16.00
N MET A 260 -12.30 13.44 16.27
CA MET A 260 -11.73 13.13 17.60
C MET A 260 -11.35 14.43 18.32
N ARG A 261 -11.45 14.42 19.66
CA ARG A 261 -10.99 15.54 20.47
C ARG A 261 -10.03 15.09 21.56
N LEU A 262 -8.83 15.65 21.53
CA LEU A 262 -7.86 15.47 22.60
C LEU A 262 -8.26 16.24 23.86
N GLN A 263 -7.98 15.65 25.03
CA GLN A 263 -8.25 16.26 26.33
C GLN A 263 -7.49 17.59 26.47
N SER A 264 -6.20 17.62 26.11
CA SER A 264 -5.36 18.82 26.13
C SER A 264 -5.97 19.98 25.33
N ASP A 265 -6.49 19.71 24.13
CA ASP A 265 -7.08 20.73 23.26
C ASP A 265 -8.38 21.26 23.85
N SER A 266 -9.23 20.36 24.36
CA SER A 266 -10.46 20.71 25.05
C SER A 266 -10.22 21.62 26.26
N GLU A 267 -9.19 21.33 27.05
CA GLU A 267 -8.81 22.10 28.23
C GLU A 267 -8.14 23.43 27.87
N LEU A 268 -7.23 23.46 26.89
CA LEU A 268 -6.59 24.70 26.41
C LEU A 268 -7.59 25.67 25.77
N ALA A 269 -8.61 25.16 25.08
CA ALA A 269 -9.71 25.98 24.55
C ALA A 269 -10.56 26.63 25.67
N ARG A 270 -10.46 26.13 26.91
CA ARG A 270 -11.29 26.55 28.05
C ARG A 270 -10.53 27.17 29.22
N ASP A 271 -9.20 27.03 29.28
CA ASP A 271 -8.37 27.63 30.33
C ASP A 271 -8.30 29.15 30.20
N SER A 272 -8.46 29.87 31.31
CA SER A 272 -8.46 31.34 31.34
C SER A 272 -7.22 32.01 30.75
N ARG A 273 -6.07 31.31 30.69
CA ARG A 273 -4.80 31.82 30.13
C ARG A 273 -4.72 31.70 28.62
N THR A 274 -5.52 30.83 28.00
CA THR A 274 -5.43 30.49 26.57
C THR A 274 -6.74 30.69 25.82
N ALA A 275 -7.90 30.58 26.49
CA ALA A 275 -9.23 30.61 25.88
C ALA A 275 -9.51 31.88 25.03
N CYS A 276 -9.03 33.05 25.46
CA CYS A 276 -9.22 34.27 24.67
C CYS A 276 -8.33 34.30 23.42
N GLU A 277 -7.11 33.78 23.49
CA GLU A 277 -6.28 33.64 22.30
C GLU A 277 -6.82 32.54 21.37
N TRP A 278 -7.33 31.43 21.93
CA TRP A 278 -8.01 30.37 21.17
C TRP A 278 -9.17 30.94 20.35
N GLN A 279 -10.10 31.62 21.02
CA GLN A 279 -11.25 32.26 20.37
C GLN A 279 -10.83 33.35 19.38
N SER A 280 -9.68 33.99 19.56
CA SER A 280 -9.22 35.05 18.66
C SER A 280 -8.82 34.55 17.26
N MET A 281 -8.59 33.25 17.11
CA MET A 281 -8.32 32.60 15.81
C MET A 281 -9.61 32.39 15.01
N VAL A 282 -10.75 32.24 15.69
CA VAL A 282 -12.05 31.98 15.06
C VAL A 282 -12.39 33.07 14.04
N ASN A 283 -12.65 32.65 12.80
CA ASN A 283 -12.97 33.54 11.68
C ASN A 283 -11.89 34.62 11.42
N ASN A 284 -10.64 34.33 11.77
CA ASN A 284 -9.51 35.24 11.61
C ASN A 284 -8.30 34.54 10.96
N GLN A 285 -8.52 34.00 9.75
CA GLN A 285 -7.50 33.31 8.96
C GLN A 285 -6.16 34.05 8.92
N LYS A 286 -6.21 35.37 8.71
CA LYS A 286 -4.99 36.20 8.63
C LYS A 286 -4.21 36.17 9.95
N LYS A 287 -4.88 36.27 11.10
CA LYS A 287 -4.21 36.20 12.40
C LYS A 287 -3.61 34.81 12.57
N MET A 288 -4.40 33.75 12.40
CA MET A 288 -3.95 32.36 12.55
C MET A 288 -2.71 32.05 11.69
N MET A 289 -2.73 32.39 10.41
CA MET A 289 -1.57 32.25 9.52
C MET A 289 -0.34 33.03 10.01
N THR A 290 -0.55 34.25 10.51
CA THR A 290 0.57 35.14 10.92
C THR A 290 1.24 34.62 12.19
N VAL A 291 0.45 34.24 13.18
CA VAL A 291 0.96 33.78 14.49
C VAL A 291 1.50 32.36 14.40
N PHE A 292 0.86 31.45 13.66
CA PHE A 292 1.39 30.11 13.39
C PHE A 292 2.75 30.18 12.68
N LYS A 293 2.86 31.01 11.62
CA LYS A 293 4.15 31.21 10.93
C LYS A 293 5.24 31.70 11.88
N SER A 294 4.92 32.64 12.77
CA SER A 294 5.89 33.20 13.71
C SER A 294 6.31 32.19 14.77
N ALA A 295 5.36 31.41 15.29
CA ALA A 295 5.63 30.38 16.28
C ALA A 295 6.41 29.20 15.70
N MET A 296 6.08 28.75 14.47
CA MET A 296 6.84 27.72 13.74
C MET A 296 8.28 28.17 13.45
N ALA A 297 8.50 29.44 13.08
CA ALA A 297 9.86 29.96 12.89
C ALA A 297 10.71 29.89 14.18
N LYS A 298 10.07 30.09 15.35
CA LYS A 298 10.72 29.93 16.66
C LYS A 298 10.95 28.46 17.03
N LEU A 299 9.97 27.59 16.77
CA LEU A 299 10.05 26.14 17.00
C LEU A 299 11.18 25.51 16.17
N ALA A 300 11.26 25.83 14.88
CA ALA A 300 12.20 25.23 13.94
C ALA A 300 13.68 25.48 14.29
N VAL A 301 13.99 26.44 15.18
CA VAL A 301 15.36 26.83 15.53
C VAL A 301 15.69 26.60 17.00
N ILE A 302 14.86 25.86 17.75
CA ILE A 302 15.18 25.48 19.13
C ILE A 302 16.51 24.72 19.15
N GLY A 303 17.41 25.13 20.05
CA GLY A 303 18.76 24.57 20.16
C GLY A 303 19.77 25.07 19.13
N GLN A 304 19.37 25.91 18.17
CA GLN A 304 20.22 26.35 17.06
C GLN A 304 20.76 27.78 17.22
N ASP A 305 21.93 28.07 16.64
CA ASP A 305 22.44 29.45 16.48
C ASP A 305 22.06 29.98 15.09
N VAL A 306 20.94 30.70 15.02
CA VAL A 306 20.39 31.27 13.77
C VAL A 306 21.40 32.10 12.97
N ARG A 307 22.41 32.70 13.62
CA ARG A 307 23.45 33.48 12.93
C ARG A 307 24.37 32.64 12.05
N GLN A 308 24.38 31.32 12.25
CA GLN A 308 25.15 30.35 11.47
C GLN A 308 24.31 29.65 10.40
N MET A 309 23.02 29.97 10.32
CA MET A 309 22.09 29.36 9.38
C MET A 309 21.89 30.24 8.15
N VAL A 310 21.41 29.63 7.07
CA VAL A 310 21.14 30.29 5.79
C VAL A 310 19.63 30.30 5.55
N ASP A 311 19.05 31.48 5.34
CA ASP A 311 17.64 31.58 4.94
C ASP A 311 17.44 31.05 3.52
N CYS A 312 16.69 29.95 3.42
CA CYS A 312 16.31 29.28 2.19
C CYS A 312 14.79 29.21 2.03
N SER A 313 14.05 30.08 2.71
CA SER A 313 12.57 30.14 2.67
C SER A 313 12.02 30.32 1.26
N GLU A 314 12.82 30.89 0.35
CA GLU A 314 12.44 31.07 -1.05
C GLU A 314 12.26 29.76 -1.83
N VAL A 315 12.71 28.62 -1.29
CA VAL A 315 12.56 27.30 -1.91
C VAL A 315 11.19 26.70 -1.61
N ILE A 316 10.64 26.96 -0.42
CA ILE A 316 9.32 26.46 0.02
C ILE A 316 8.24 26.92 -0.98
N PRO A 317 7.34 26.07 -1.49
CA PRO A 317 6.27 26.52 -2.39
C PRO A 317 5.41 27.65 -1.82
N MET A 318 4.76 28.40 -2.71
CA MET A 318 3.70 29.33 -2.29
C MET A 318 2.42 28.53 -2.03
N PRO A 319 1.84 28.60 -0.81
CA PRO A 319 0.64 27.83 -0.53
C PRO A 319 -0.57 28.28 -1.35
N PRO A 320 -1.50 27.36 -1.68
CA PRO A 320 -2.77 27.73 -2.28
C PRO A 320 -3.56 28.69 -1.37
N PRO A 321 -4.39 29.58 -1.94
CA PRO A 321 -5.23 30.47 -1.14
C PRO A 321 -6.23 29.67 -0.29
N PRO A 322 -6.76 30.24 0.81
CA PRO A 322 -7.80 29.60 1.61
C PRO A 322 -9.00 29.16 0.76
N GLN A 323 -9.49 27.94 0.99
CA GLN A 323 -10.64 27.35 0.29
C GLN A 323 -11.83 27.02 1.21
N SER A 324 -11.74 27.42 2.48
CA SER A 324 -12.76 27.25 3.50
C SER A 324 -13.05 28.58 4.19
N THR A 325 -14.22 28.68 4.81
CA THR A 325 -14.66 29.84 5.58
C THR A 325 -15.22 29.38 6.91
N ALA A 326 -14.95 30.10 8.00
CA ALA A 326 -15.45 29.76 9.34
C ALA A 326 -16.97 29.52 9.37
N HIS A 327 -17.37 28.34 9.84
CA HIS A 327 -18.76 27.91 9.89
C HIS A 327 -18.98 26.93 11.06
N PHE A 328 -20.24 26.76 11.46
CA PHE A 328 -20.64 25.62 12.30
C PHE A 328 -20.98 24.42 11.41
N PRO A 329 -20.54 23.21 11.80
CA PRO A 329 -21.01 21.98 11.16
C PRO A 329 -22.54 21.87 11.17
N ALA A 330 -23.08 21.17 10.18
CA ALA A 330 -24.52 21.06 10.00
C ALA A 330 -25.22 20.50 11.25
N GLY A 331 -26.24 21.22 11.73
CA GLY A 331 -26.98 20.87 12.95
C GLY A 331 -26.45 21.50 14.24
N LEU A 332 -25.29 22.18 14.20
CA LEU A 332 -24.71 22.91 15.32
C LEU A 332 -24.79 24.43 15.12
N SER A 333 -24.71 25.17 16.21
CA SER A 333 -24.87 26.62 16.21
C SER A 333 -24.14 27.28 17.39
N ASN A 334 -24.25 28.60 17.51
CA ASN A 334 -23.78 29.32 18.72
C ASN A 334 -24.37 28.79 20.04
N ALA A 335 -25.52 28.09 20.02
CA ALA A 335 -26.09 27.50 21.23
C ALA A 335 -25.27 26.32 21.77
N ASP A 336 -24.45 25.70 20.93
CA ASP A 336 -23.65 24.52 21.24
C ASP A 336 -22.22 24.90 21.67
N VAL A 337 -21.86 26.18 21.57
CA VAL A 337 -20.57 26.72 21.99
C VAL A 337 -20.47 26.77 23.52
N GLU A 338 -19.41 26.19 24.06
CA GLU A 338 -19.02 26.33 25.46
C GLU A 338 -18.10 27.55 25.63
N GLN A 339 -18.71 28.74 25.72
CA GLN A 339 -18.00 30.01 25.86
C GLN A 339 -16.99 29.99 27.02
N ALA A 340 -15.71 30.25 26.72
CA ALA A 340 -14.65 30.31 27.73
C ALA A 340 -13.89 31.64 27.80
N CYS A 341 -13.75 32.37 26.68
CA CYS A 341 -13.14 33.70 26.74
C CYS A 341 -14.05 34.67 27.50
N ALA A 342 -13.55 35.23 28.60
CA ALA A 342 -14.31 36.17 29.43
C ALA A 342 -14.40 37.58 28.84
N GLU A 343 -13.48 37.94 27.94
CA GLU A 343 -13.34 39.30 27.41
C GLU A 343 -14.26 39.58 26.21
N THR A 344 -14.49 38.57 25.37
CA THR A 344 -15.26 38.72 24.13
C THR A 344 -16.20 37.53 23.94
N PRO A 345 -17.45 37.76 23.54
CA PRO A 345 -18.35 36.66 23.19
C PRO A 345 -17.89 35.97 21.90
N PHE A 346 -18.14 34.66 21.81
CA PHE A 346 -17.87 33.87 20.61
C PHE A 346 -18.64 34.45 19.41
N PRO A 347 -18.00 34.62 18.25
CA PRO A 347 -18.62 35.24 17.10
C PRO A 347 -19.82 34.43 16.57
N THR A 348 -20.79 35.11 15.99
CA THR A 348 -21.87 34.43 15.26
C THR A 348 -21.36 34.01 13.89
N LEU A 349 -21.44 32.71 13.59
CA LEU A 349 -21.00 32.11 12.33
C LEU A 349 -22.20 31.51 11.57
N PRO A 350 -22.12 31.37 10.24
CA PRO A 350 -23.10 30.59 9.50
C PRO A 350 -23.04 29.11 9.93
N THR A 351 -24.18 28.44 9.89
CA THR A 351 -24.27 26.97 10.03
C THR A 351 -24.42 26.36 8.65
N ASP A 352 -23.71 25.26 8.40
CA ASP A 352 -23.83 24.52 7.15
C ASP A 352 -25.25 23.99 6.93
N PRO A 353 -25.78 24.09 5.69
CA PRO A 353 -27.11 23.61 5.39
C PRO A 353 -27.15 22.08 5.32
N GLY A 354 -28.29 21.51 5.71
CA GLY A 354 -28.54 20.07 5.58
C GLY A 354 -28.39 19.31 6.90
N PRO A 355 -28.44 17.97 6.84
CA PRO A 355 -28.24 17.13 8.02
C PRO A 355 -26.77 17.04 8.42
N ALA A 356 -26.51 16.81 9.70
CA ALA A 356 -25.18 16.42 10.19
C ALA A 356 -24.65 15.19 9.43
N THR A 357 -23.37 15.20 9.11
CA THR A 357 -22.64 14.13 8.42
C THR A 357 -21.45 13.67 9.25
N SER A 358 -20.99 12.45 9.03
CA SER A 358 -19.74 11.98 9.65
C SER A 358 -18.54 12.49 8.87
N VAL A 359 -17.52 12.96 9.57
CA VAL A 359 -16.22 13.29 8.98
C VAL A 359 -15.53 11.99 8.54
N PRO A 360 -14.98 11.90 7.31
CA PRO A 360 -14.21 10.75 6.89
C PRO A 360 -12.82 10.76 7.56
N PRO A 361 -12.22 9.59 7.81
CA PRO A 361 -10.83 9.52 8.25
C PRO A 361 -9.88 10.04 7.17
N VAL A 362 -8.76 10.62 7.59
CA VAL A 362 -7.57 10.79 6.74
C VAL A 362 -6.99 9.39 6.53
N LEU A 363 -6.76 9.01 5.27
CA LEU A 363 -6.30 7.65 4.97
C LEU A 363 -4.77 7.62 5.03
N GLU A 364 -4.22 6.77 5.90
CA GLU A 364 -2.84 6.31 5.81
C GLU A 364 -2.62 5.57 4.49
N ASP A 365 -1.66 6.04 3.72
CA ASP A 365 -1.15 5.31 2.58
C ASP A 365 -0.19 4.22 3.11
N PHE A 366 -0.70 3.00 3.32
CA PHE A 366 0.03 1.79 3.78
C PHE A 366 1.23 1.32 2.89
N GLU A 367 1.95 2.20 2.21
CA GLU A 367 2.95 1.89 1.18
C GLU A 367 4.38 2.41 1.47
N SER A 368 4.64 3.00 2.63
CA SER A 368 5.85 3.81 2.85
C SER A 368 6.91 3.22 3.80
N ALA A 369 6.58 2.20 4.60
CA ALA A 369 7.56 1.53 5.46
C ALA A 369 8.42 0.49 4.70
N ALA A 370 9.43 0.92 3.91
CA ALA A 370 10.57 0.06 3.53
C ALA A 370 11.78 0.84 2.97
N GLY A 371 12.69 1.26 3.85
CA GLY A 371 14.03 1.68 3.44
C GLY A 371 14.95 0.50 3.07
N LEU A 372 15.22 0.27 1.78
CA LEU A 372 16.43 -0.44 1.31
C LEU A 372 16.72 -0.27 -0.21
N SER A 373 17.88 0.33 -0.50
CA SER A 373 18.71 0.34 -1.73
C SER A 373 18.06 0.65 -3.11
N ARG A 374 18.43 1.81 -3.63
CA ARG A 374 17.98 2.48 -4.87
C ARG A 374 18.22 1.70 -6.20
N LEU A 375 18.90 0.56 -6.17
CA LEU A 375 19.04 -0.34 -7.33
C LEU A 375 17.90 -1.37 -7.42
N LEU A 376 17.24 -1.70 -6.29
CA LEU A 376 15.96 -2.41 -6.29
C LEU A 376 14.77 -1.44 -6.50
N TYR A 377 14.91 -0.18 -6.09
CA TYR A 377 13.87 0.85 -6.19
C TYR A 377 13.43 1.17 -7.62
N ASN A 378 14.33 1.22 -8.60
CA ASN A 378 13.94 1.46 -9.99
C ASN A 378 13.22 0.25 -10.62
N HIS A 379 13.33 -0.94 -10.04
CA HIS A 379 12.63 -2.14 -10.49
C HIS A 379 11.33 -2.39 -9.70
N LEU A 380 11.19 -1.74 -8.54
CA LEU A 380 9.98 -1.75 -7.70
C LEU A 380 9.03 -0.57 -8.00
N GLN A 381 9.52 0.59 -8.44
CA GLN A 381 8.69 1.75 -8.81
C GLN A 381 7.75 1.52 -9.99
N GLU A 382 8.04 0.56 -10.86
CA GLU A 382 7.11 0.12 -11.91
C GLU A 382 6.02 -0.84 -11.37
N ASN A 383 6.20 -1.40 -10.17
CA ASN A 383 5.25 -2.32 -9.52
C ASN A 383 4.33 -1.65 -8.48
N THR A 384 4.82 -0.65 -7.73
CA THR A 384 4.04 -0.01 -6.65
C THR A 384 3.19 1.18 -7.12
N ARG A 385 3.53 1.84 -8.24
CA ARG A 385 2.69 2.91 -8.83
C ARG A 385 1.32 2.46 -9.36
N GLN A 386 1.02 1.16 -9.31
CA GLN A 386 -0.24 0.61 -9.81
C GLN A 386 -1.26 0.26 -8.71
N THR A 387 -0.93 0.44 -7.44
CA THR A 387 -1.84 0.17 -6.31
C THR A 387 -2.39 1.43 -5.65
N LYS A 388 -1.66 2.55 -5.64
CA LYS A 388 -2.06 3.79 -4.94
C LYS A 388 -3.10 4.69 -5.62
N ASP A 389 -3.48 4.42 -6.87
CA ASP A 389 -4.39 5.29 -7.65
C ASP A 389 -5.71 4.59 -8.06
N MET A 390 -6.13 3.58 -7.29
CA MET A 390 -7.26 2.74 -7.65
C MET A 390 -8.40 2.88 -6.64
N ALA A 391 -9.50 3.50 -7.07
CA ALA A 391 -10.82 3.11 -6.58
C ALA A 391 -10.85 1.58 -6.46
N ALA A 392 -11.21 1.05 -5.29
CA ALA A 392 -11.23 -0.40 -5.03
C ALA A 392 -11.79 -1.14 -6.25
N VAL A 393 -11.05 -2.14 -6.76
CA VAL A 393 -11.44 -2.85 -7.99
C VAL A 393 -12.89 -3.31 -7.82
N PRO A 394 -13.85 -2.82 -8.63
CA PRO A 394 -15.24 -3.14 -8.42
C PRO A 394 -15.44 -4.64 -8.61
N LEU A 395 -16.16 -5.28 -7.69
CA LEU A 395 -16.54 -6.67 -7.88
C LEU A 395 -17.50 -6.82 -9.08
N PRO A 396 -17.47 -7.95 -9.81
CA PRO A 396 -18.44 -8.21 -10.87
C PRO A 396 -19.90 -8.14 -10.37
N PRO A 397 -20.86 -7.82 -11.26
CA PRO A 397 -22.27 -7.99 -10.97
C PRO A 397 -22.58 -9.41 -10.49
N SER A 398 -23.57 -9.56 -9.61
CA SER A 398 -23.95 -10.87 -9.09
C SER A 398 -24.40 -11.81 -10.23
N GLY A 399 -23.90 -13.05 -10.20
CA GLY A 399 -24.11 -14.04 -11.26
C GLY A 399 -23.30 -13.83 -12.56
N GLU A 400 -22.34 -12.89 -12.58
CA GLU A 400 -21.50 -12.62 -13.76
C GLU A 400 -19.99 -12.82 -13.55
N TYR A 401 -19.53 -13.50 -12.49
CA TYR A 401 -18.11 -13.68 -12.16
C TYR A 401 -17.35 -14.49 -13.21
N ILE A 402 -17.85 -15.65 -13.65
CA ILE A 402 -17.17 -16.44 -14.68
C ILE A 402 -17.16 -15.67 -16.01
N LYS A 403 -18.27 -15.02 -16.35
CA LYS A 403 -18.38 -14.16 -17.54
C LYS A 403 -17.39 -13.00 -17.50
N ALA A 404 -17.27 -12.33 -16.34
CA ALA A 404 -16.37 -11.20 -16.14
C ALA A 404 -14.90 -11.61 -16.30
N VAL A 405 -14.49 -12.80 -15.83
CA VAL A 405 -13.14 -13.33 -16.08
C VAL A 405 -12.87 -13.41 -17.59
N ARG A 406 -13.80 -13.97 -18.37
CA ARG A 406 -13.65 -14.10 -19.83
C ARG A 406 -13.61 -12.76 -20.56
N GLU A 407 -14.61 -11.92 -20.29
CA GLU A 407 -14.79 -10.67 -21.02
C GLU A 407 -13.69 -9.67 -20.69
N SER A 408 -13.32 -9.53 -19.41
CA SER A 408 -12.20 -8.67 -19.02
C SER A 408 -10.87 -9.18 -19.57
N SER A 409 -10.65 -10.50 -19.57
CA SER A 409 -9.42 -11.09 -20.13
C SER A 409 -9.28 -10.83 -21.63
N ARG A 410 -10.36 -11.07 -22.38
CA ARG A 410 -10.40 -10.78 -23.82
C ARG A 410 -10.19 -9.29 -24.09
N ALA A 411 -10.87 -8.43 -23.34
CA ALA A 411 -10.76 -6.99 -23.51
C ALA A 411 -9.33 -6.49 -23.23
N ALA A 412 -8.70 -6.93 -22.14
CA ALA A 412 -7.34 -6.58 -21.79
C ALA A 412 -6.34 -7.04 -22.86
N ARG A 413 -6.46 -8.29 -23.34
CA ARG A 413 -5.60 -8.85 -24.39
C ARG A 413 -5.76 -8.11 -25.73
N MET A 414 -6.99 -7.79 -26.15
CA MET A 414 -7.24 -6.95 -27.34
C MET A 414 -6.62 -5.56 -27.19
N LYS A 415 -6.82 -4.93 -26.03
CA LYS A 415 -6.36 -3.57 -25.74
C LYS A 415 -4.83 -3.47 -25.73
N ALA A 416 -4.16 -4.47 -25.17
CA ALA A 416 -2.71 -4.59 -25.17
C ALA A 416 -2.12 -4.98 -26.55
N ASN A 417 -2.96 -5.15 -27.57
CA ASN A 417 -2.57 -5.56 -28.93
C ASN A 417 -1.75 -6.88 -28.98
N ILE A 418 -2.02 -7.79 -28.05
CA ILE A 418 -1.38 -9.11 -27.99
C ILE A 418 -2.04 -10.03 -29.01
N SER A 419 -1.23 -10.66 -29.86
CA SER A 419 -1.70 -11.48 -30.98
C SER A 419 -1.80 -12.96 -30.60
N ILE A 420 -2.92 -13.58 -30.94
CA ILE A 420 -3.15 -15.03 -30.82
C ILE A 420 -3.78 -15.47 -32.13
N THR A 421 -3.07 -16.27 -32.94
CA THR A 421 -3.51 -16.63 -34.29
C THR A 421 -3.94 -18.09 -34.38
N GLN A 422 -4.83 -18.39 -35.33
CA GLN A 422 -5.24 -19.78 -35.59
C GLN A 422 -4.05 -20.66 -35.99
N ASP A 423 -3.08 -20.10 -36.72
CA ASP A 423 -1.87 -20.84 -37.12
C ASP A 423 -0.96 -21.15 -35.92
N SER A 424 -0.83 -20.25 -34.94
CA SER A 424 -0.04 -20.54 -33.74
C SER A 424 -0.69 -21.61 -32.87
N ILE A 425 -2.01 -21.56 -32.72
CA ILE A 425 -2.79 -22.57 -32.01
C ILE A 425 -2.69 -23.93 -32.72
N LYS A 426 -2.92 -23.98 -34.03
CA LYS A 426 -2.84 -25.23 -34.82
C LYS A 426 -1.44 -25.83 -34.74
N ARG A 427 -0.40 -25.01 -34.80
CA ARG A 427 1.00 -25.44 -34.64
C ARG A 427 1.23 -26.10 -33.28
N LEU A 428 0.68 -25.55 -32.19
CA LEU A 428 0.77 -26.18 -30.87
C LEU A 428 -0.01 -27.51 -30.83
N LEU A 429 -1.29 -27.50 -31.22
CA LEU A 429 -2.18 -28.67 -31.13
C LEU A 429 -1.69 -29.87 -31.93
N LEU A 430 -1.02 -29.64 -33.06
CA LEU A 430 -0.46 -30.68 -33.92
C LEU A 430 1.01 -31.02 -33.58
N SER A 431 1.62 -30.33 -32.62
CA SER A 431 3.01 -30.59 -32.25
C SER A 431 3.17 -31.94 -31.54
N PRO A 432 4.31 -32.64 -31.73
CA PRO A 432 4.65 -33.81 -30.93
C PRO A 432 4.73 -33.50 -29.43
N ALA A 433 5.19 -32.30 -29.05
CA ALA A 433 5.21 -31.84 -27.66
C ALA A 433 3.83 -31.94 -27.00
N PHE A 434 2.78 -31.55 -27.73
CA PHE A 434 1.40 -31.60 -27.25
C PHE A 434 0.79 -33.00 -27.36
N THR A 435 0.78 -33.55 -28.57
CA THR A 435 0.05 -34.80 -28.88
C THR A 435 0.60 -36.02 -28.13
N ASN A 436 1.92 -36.09 -27.87
CA ASN A 436 2.51 -37.22 -27.16
C ASN A 436 2.32 -37.14 -25.63
N THR A 437 2.01 -35.96 -25.08
CA THR A 437 2.03 -35.74 -23.62
C THR A 437 0.66 -35.41 -23.02
N PHE A 438 -0.27 -34.84 -23.80
CA PHE A 438 -1.55 -34.33 -23.30
C PHE A 438 -2.33 -35.38 -22.50
N SER A 439 -2.58 -36.56 -23.09
CA SER A 439 -3.41 -37.60 -22.45
C SER A 439 -2.90 -38.02 -21.07
N ARG A 440 -1.56 -38.06 -20.89
CA ARG A 440 -0.91 -38.43 -19.63
C ARG A 440 -0.92 -37.30 -18.59
N LEU A 441 -0.83 -36.05 -19.03
CA LEU A 441 -0.60 -34.89 -18.16
C LEU A 441 -1.85 -34.05 -17.87
N ARG A 442 -2.94 -34.22 -18.64
CA ARG A 442 -4.18 -33.41 -18.54
C ARG A 442 -4.95 -33.52 -17.21
N THR A 443 -4.58 -34.46 -16.35
CA THR A 443 -5.18 -34.63 -15.01
C THR A 443 -4.21 -34.30 -13.89
N ALA A 444 -3.02 -33.76 -14.18
CA ALA A 444 -2.02 -33.42 -13.18
C ALA A 444 -2.25 -31.99 -12.65
N HIS A 445 -2.67 -31.88 -11.39
CA HIS A 445 -3.02 -30.60 -10.76
C HIS A 445 -2.28 -30.32 -9.45
N GLY A 446 -1.50 -31.28 -8.93
CA GLY A 446 -0.67 -31.09 -7.73
C GLY A 446 -1.42 -30.99 -6.38
N MET A 447 -2.76 -31.08 -6.39
CA MET A 447 -3.62 -30.95 -5.19
C MET A 447 -3.85 -32.26 -4.43
N THR A 448 -3.15 -33.34 -4.78
CA THR A 448 -3.27 -34.61 -4.06
C THR A 448 -2.58 -34.52 -2.70
N LEU A 449 -3.32 -34.85 -1.64
CA LEU A 449 -2.84 -34.79 -0.25
C LEU A 449 -2.56 -36.23 0.25
N PRO A 450 -1.31 -36.60 0.56
CA PRO A 450 -0.97 -37.91 1.13
C PRO A 450 -1.20 -37.92 2.65
N LEU A 451 -2.36 -37.43 3.09
CA LEU A 451 -2.70 -37.24 4.50
C LEU A 451 -3.96 -38.04 4.85
N ASN A 452 -4.04 -38.50 6.10
CA ASN A 452 -5.27 -39.07 6.65
C ASN A 452 -6.03 -37.97 7.39
N PHE A 453 -7.29 -37.77 7.02
CA PHE A 453 -8.14 -36.76 7.65
C PHE A 453 -9.14 -37.40 8.62
N PRO A 454 -9.41 -36.77 9.77
CA PRO A 454 -10.38 -37.27 10.74
C PRO A 454 -11.82 -37.16 10.24
N SER A 455 -12.08 -36.30 9.25
CA SER A 455 -13.39 -36.12 8.63
C SER A 455 -13.27 -35.50 7.24
N VAL A 456 -14.32 -35.63 6.44
CA VAL A 456 -14.45 -34.93 5.13
C VAL A 456 -14.39 -33.41 5.30
N ALA A 457 -14.90 -32.87 6.41
CA ALA A 457 -14.83 -31.44 6.69
C ALA A 457 -13.39 -30.97 6.95
N SER A 458 -12.60 -31.76 7.70
CA SER A 458 -11.18 -31.46 7.92
C SER A 458 -10.37 -31.53 6.63
N GLU A 459 -10.66 -32.52 5.78
CA GLU A 459 -10.05 -32.62 4.45
C GLU A 459 -10.38 -31.43 3.57
N LEU A 460 -11.66 -31.03 3.53
CA LEU A 460 -12.10 -29.86 2.78
C LEU A 460 -11.41 -28.59 3.27
N ASN A 461 -11.29 -28.39 4.59
CA ASN A 461 -10.60 -27.22 5.16
C ASN A 461 -9.15 -27.13 4.67
N VAL A 462 -8.38 -28.22 4.79
CA VAL A 462 -6.97 -28.24 4.36
C VAL A 462 -6.84 -28.06 2.85
N LEU A 463 -7.73 -28.65 2.05
CA LEU A 463 -7.75 -28.48 0.60
C LEU A 463 -8.05 -27.03 0.20
N SER A 464 -8.99 -26.38 0.90
CA SER A 464 -9.34 -24.97 0.69
C SER A 464 -8.19 -24.05 1.07
N VAL A 465 -7.50 -24.29 2.20
CA VAL A 465 -6.33 -23.51 2.60
C VAL A 465 -5.17 -23.69 1.63
N LEU A 466 -4.92 -24.92 1.14
CA LEU A 466 -3.90 -25.16 0.12
C LEU A 466 -4.18 -24.37 -1.17
N SER A 467 -5.45 -24.24 -1.54
CA SER A 467 -5.87 -23.45 -2.70
C SER A 467 -5.77 -21.94 -2.44
N LEU A 468 -6.16 -21.48 -1.25
CA LEU A 468 -6.05 -20.10 -0.80
C LEU A 468 -4.60 -19.60 -0.77
N LEU A 469 -3.67 -20.44 -0.31
CA LEU A 469 -2.24 -20.12 -0.25
C LEU A 469 -1.50 -20.46 -1.54
N ASN A 470 -2.21 -20.80 -2.62
CA ASN A 470 -1.61 -21.12 -3.91
C ASN A 470 -1.12 -19.84 -4.63
N PHE A 471 -0.13 -19.17 -4.02
CA PHE A 471 0.59 -18.02 -4.53
C PHE A 471 2.11 -18.16 -4.32
N ALA A 472 2.84 -17.04 -4.36
CA ALA A 472 4.30 -16.92 -4.20
C ALA A 472 5.09 -17.44 -5.41
N SER A 473 4.42 -17.56 -6.56
CA SER A 473 5.04 -17.99 -7.81
C SER A 473 6.18 -17.07 -8.30
N GLY A 474 6.14 -15.78 -7.93
CA GLY A 474 7.23 -14.80 -8.14
C GLY A 474 8.45 -14.97 -7.23
N TYR A 475 8.39 -15.88 -6.25
CA TYR A 475 9.48 -16.19 -5.32
C TYR A 475 10.10 -17.56 -5.58
N ARG A 476 9.85 -18.17 -6.75
CA ARG A 476 10.33 -19.51 -7.12
C ARG A 476 11.84 -19.68 -6.92
N VAL A 477 12.65 -18.69 -7.27
CA VAL A 477 14.11 -18.76 -7.21
C VAL A 477 14.62 -18.63 -5.77
N PRO A 478 14.26 -17.59 -5.00
CA PRO A 478 14.61 -17.51 -3.58
C PRO A 478 14.19 -18.74 -2.77
N LEU A 479 12.98 -19.25 -3.01
CA LEU A 479 12.49 -20.45 -2.33
C LEU A 479 13.26 -21.72 -2.73
N HIS A 480 13.70 -21.84 -3.98
CA HIS A 480 14.60 -22.95 -4.37
C HIS A 480 15.96 -22.83 -3.69
N GLN A 481 16.51 -21.62 -3.56
CA GLN A 481 17.79 -21.41 -2.89
C GLN A 481 17.69 -21.78 -1.40
N ALA A 482 16.60 -21.38 -0.74
CA ALA A 482 16.38 -21.65 0.69
C ALA A 482 16.07 -23.12 0.98
N THR A 483 15.20 -23.77 0.20
CA THR A 483 14.64 -25.09 0.57
C THR A 483 14.86 -26.20 -0.47
N GLY A 484 15.43 -25.87 -1.63
CA GLY A 484 15.57 -26.79 -2.76
C GLY A 484 14.23 -27.14 -3.44
N ARG A 485 13.18 -26.34 -3.22
CA ARG A 485 11.82 -26.61 -3.74
C ARG A 485 11.24 -25.40 -4.47
N GLY A 486 10.35 -25.67 -5.42
CA GLY A 486 9.57 -24.61 -6.09
C GLY A 486 8.55 -23.96 -5.17
N ALA A 487 7.98 -22.83 -5.61
CA ALA A 487 7.03 -22.04 -4.84
C ALA A 487 5.86 -22.89 -4.28
N PHE A 488 5.11 -23.57 -5.15
CA PHE A 488 3.98 -24.39 -4.71
C PHE A 488 4.37 -25.57 -3.81
N ASP A 489 5.56 -26.15 -4.00
CA ASP A 489 6.04 -27.22 -3.12
C ASP A 489 6.40 -26.72 -1.72
N ASN A 490 6.82 -25.46 -1.58
CA ASN A 490 6.99 -24.81 -0.28
C ASN A 490 5.64 -24.57 0.39
N ILE A 491 4.65 -24.02 -0.33
CA ILE A 491 3.29 -23.84 0.19
C ILE A 491 2.71 -25.18 0.66
N ARG A 492 2.82 -26.24 -0.17
CA ARG A 492 2.33 -27.56 0.19
C ARG A 492 3.03 -28.13 1.43
N ALA A 493 4.34 -27.94 1.53
CA ALA A 493 5.10 -28.38 2.69
C ALA A 493 4.69 -27.64 3.97
N PHE A 494 4.48 -26.32 3.89
CA PHE A 494 3.95 -25.51 4.98
C PHE A 494 2.57 -25.99 5.42
N VAL A 495 1.64 -26.17 4.48
CA VAL A 495 0.28 -26.64 4.80
C VAL A 495 0.30 -28.01 5.47
N PHE A 496 1.17 -28.92 5.02
CA PHE A 496 1.35 -30.22 5.67
C PHE A 496 1.94 -30.08 7.07
N ALA A 497 2.97 -29.26 7.24
CA ALA A 497 3.59 -29.03 8.54
C ALA A 497 2.58 -28.44 9.53
N ALA A 498 1.85 -27.40 9.14
CA ALA A 498 0.83 -26.75 9.97
C ALA A 498 -0.28 -27.73 10.37
N TYR A 499 -0.80 -28.52 9.41
CA TYR A 499 -1.84 -29.52 9.69
C TYR A 499 -1.35 -30.62 10.66
N ILE A 500 -0.15 -31.15 10.42
CA ILE A 500 0.43 -32.20 11.26
C ILE A 500 0.69 -31.65 12.67
N SER A 501 1.29 -30.47 12.80
CA SER A 501 1.52 -29.83 14.10
C SER A 501 0.22 -29.61 14.88
N SER A 502 -0.84 -29.18 14.19
CA SER A 502 -2.18 -29.01 14.78
C SER A 502 -2.73 -30.31 15.35
N SER A 503 -2.50 -31.43 14.66
CA SER A 503 -2.93 -32.77 15.12
C SER A 503 -2.14 -33.31 16.32
N THR A 504 -1.02 -32.67 16.69
CA THR A 504 -0.14 -33.07 17.81
C THR A 504 -0.29 -32.22 19.08
N GLY A 505 -1.28 -31.31 19.12
CA GLY A 505 -1.61 -30.53 20.31
C GLY A 505 -1.13 -29.08 20.32
N ALA A 506 -0.60 -28.56 19.21
CA ALA A 506 -0.13 -27.17 19.07
C ALA A 506 -1.25 -26.13 18.80
N GLY A 507 -2.52 -26.53 18.88
CA GLY A 507 -3.67 -25.72 18.44
C GLY A 507 -3.94 -25.84 16.93
N ASP A 508 -5.18 -25.63 16.50
CA ASP A 508 -5.55 -25.74 15.08
C ASP A 508 -5.24 -24.44 14.32
N TYR A 509 -4.09 -24.41 13.63
CA TYR A 509 -3.65 -23.27 12.83
C TYR A 509 -4.58 -22.93 11.66
N PHE A 510 -5.46 -23.86 11.25
CA PHE A 510 -6.43 -23.64 10.17
C PHE A 510 -7.87 -23.51 10.66
N SER A 511 -8.06 -23.29 11.97
CA SER A 511 -9.28 -22.67 12.50
C SER A 511 -9.26 -21.16 12.27
N ALA A 512 -10.42 -20.50 12.27
CA ALA A 512 -10.51 -19.05 12.10
C ALA A 512 -9.65 -18.29 13.13
N ARG A 513 -9.67 -18.72 14.41
CA ARG A 513 -8.80 -18.16 15.46
C ARG A 513 -7.33 -18.49 15.28
N GLY A 514 -7.03 -19.72 14.86
CA GLY A 514 -5.65 -20.15 14.61
C GLY A 514 -5.00 -19.35 13.49
N MET A 515 -5.75 -19.11 12.41
CA MET A 515 -5.32 -18.25 11.31
C MET A 515 -5.13 -16.80 11.75
N GLN A 516 -6.04 -16.26 12.57
CA GLN A 516 -5.96 -14.88 13.09
C GLN A 516 -4.76 -14.66 14.04
N SER A 517 -4.32 -15.70 14.74
CA SER A 517 -3.24 -15.62 15.74
C SER A 517 -1.89 -16.15 15.25
N ILE A 518 -1.79 -16.61 13.99
CA ILE A 518 -0.53 -17.11 13.46
C ILE A 518 0.48 -15.96 13.32
N THR A 519 1.74 -16.24 13.63
CA THR A 519 2.84 -15.27 13.56
C THR A 519 3.84 -15.64 12.47
N GLU A 520 4.62 -14.65 12.02
CA GLU A 520 5.69 -14.82 11.04
C GLU A 520 6.71 -15.86 11.50
N THR A 521 7.07 -15.86 12.79
CA THR A 521 7.96 -16.87 13.38
C THR A 521 7.39 -18.28 13.20
N THR A 522 6.10 -18.46 13.49
CA THR A 522 5.41 -19.75 13.32
C THR A 522 5.41 -20.18 11.85
N VAL A 523 5.15 -19.25 10.94
CA VAL A 523 5.16 -19.51 9.50
C VAL A 523 6.56 -19.88 9.01
N ALA A 524 7.59 -19.13 9.40
CA ALA A 524 8.98 -19.39 9.04
C ALA A 524 9.46 -20.76 9.52
N ASP A 525 9.10 -21.13 10.76
CA ASP A 525 9.45 -22.42 11.35
C ASP A 525 8.75 -23.58 10.62
N LEU A 526 7.44 -23.46 10.35
CA LEU A 526 6.67 -24.49 9.64
C LEU A 526 7.10 -24.63 8.17
N MET A 527 7.54 -23.52 7.55
CA MET A 527 8.16 -23.52 6.22
C MET A 527 9.60 -24.06 6.22
N ARG A 528 10.25 -24.13 7.39
CA ARG A 528 11.67 -24.47 7.57
C ARG A 528 12.60 -23.48 6.86
N VAL A 529 12.33 -22.19 7.04
CA VAL A 529 13.09 -21.10 6.41
C VAL A 529 13.65 -20.10 7.44
N THR A 530 13.65 -20.43 8.73
CA THR A 530 14.15 -19.56 9.81
C THR A 530 15.60 -19.09 9.58
N ASP A 531 16.43 -19.90 8.94
CA ASP A 531 17.81 -19.55 8.58
C ASP A 531 17.92 -18.69 7.30
N ALA A 532 16.82 -18.54 6.55
CA ALA A 532 16.78 -17.85 5.26
C ALA A 532 15.95 -16.55 5.29
N VAL A 533 15.39 -16.18 6.46
CA VAL A 533 14.64 -14.92 6.66
C VAL A 533 15.51 -13.77 7.15
N HIS A 534 16.82 -13.98 7.28
CA HIS A 534 17.76 -12.95 7.70
C HIS A 534 18.66 -12.54 6.54
N VAL A 535 18.94 -11.25 6.43
CA VAL A 535 19.94 -10.67 5.52
C VAL A 535 21.13 -10.21 6.35
N GLU A 536 22.32 -10.62 5.93
CA GLU A 536 23.57 -10.20 6.52
C GLU A 536 23.85 -8.71 6.24
N ARG A 537 23.91 -7.90 7.29
CA ARG A 537 24.28 -6.48 7.25
C ARG A 537 25.52 -6.26 8.11
N LYS A 538 26.48 -5.47 7.62
CA LYS A 538 27.66 -5.12 8.42
C LYS A 538 27.24 -4.26 9.61
N HIS A 539 27.71 -4.63 10.79
CA HIS A 539 27.47 -3.89 12.03
C HIS A 539 28.08 -2.49 11.92
N GLU A 540 27.29 -1.47 12.23
CA GLU A 540 27.59 -0.08 11.89
C GLU A 540 28.84 0.47 12.60
N THR A 541 29.14 -0.04 13.79
CA THR A 541 30.22 0.44 14.65
C THR A 541 31.40 -0.52 14.84
N ILE A 542 31.28 -1.79 14.41
CA ILE A 542 32.29 -2.82 14.64
C ILE A 542 32.84 -3.29 13.29
N PRO A 543 34.03 -2.81 12.89
CA PRO A 543 34.64 -3.21 11.62
C PRO A 543 34.86 -4.73 11.56
N GLY A 544 34.20 -5.39 10.61
CA GLY A 544 34.32 -6.83 10.38
C GLY A 544 33.25 -7.70 11.04
N LEU A 545 32.31 -7.12 11.79
CA LEU A 545 31.14 -7.84 12.32
C LEU A 545 29.95 -7.69 11.36
N THR A 546 29.19 -8.77 11.19
CA THR A 546 27.96 -8.82 10.40
C THR A 546 26.81 -9.27 11.32
N VAL A 547 25.67 -8.61 11.24
CA VAL A 547 24.43 -8.92 11.97
C VAL A 547 23.40 -9.44 10.97
N GLY A 548 22.61 -10.43 11.35
CA GLY A 548 21.44 -10.86 10.58
C GLY A 548 20.23 -10.03 11.00
N GLU A 549 19.68 -9.25 10.08
CA GLU A 549 18.39 -8.54 10.25
C GLU A 549 17.31 -9.27 9.48
N LEU A 550 16.07 -9.31 9.98
CA LEU A 550 14.95 -9.91 9.25
C LEU A 550 14.76 -9.17 7.92
N GLY A 551 14.69 -9.92 6.81
CA GLY A 551 14.55 -9.32 5.50
C GLY A 551 14.77 -10.28 4.33
N GLY A 552 14.64 -9.72 3.14
CA GLY A 552 14.87 -10.43 1.89
C GLY A 552 13.67 -11.24 1.38
N PRO A 553 13.79 -11.86 0.19
CA PRO A 553 12.62 -12.37 -0.53
C PRO A 553 11.91 -13.54 0.15
N VAL A 554 12.60 -14.29 1.02
CA VAL A 554 11.98 -15.40 1.77
C VAL A 554 11.18 -14.87 2.96
N TRP A 555 11.67 -13.80 3.60
CA TRP A 555 10.92 -13.08 4.64
C TRP A 555 9.64 -12.45 4.08
N GLU A 556 9.70 -11.86 2.88
CA GLU A 556 8.51 -11.34 2.18
C GLU A 556 7.42 -12.42 2.00
N VAL A 557 7.80 -13.65 1.64
CA VAL A 557 6.85 -14.78 1.51
C VAL A 557 6.23 -15.14 2.86
N VAL A 558 7.02 -15.13 3.94
CA VAL A 558 6.54 -15.38 5.30
C VAL A 558 5.51 -14.34 5.70
N GLN A 559 5.78 -13.05 5.46
CA GLN A 559 4.83 -11.96 5.74
C GLN A 559 3.55 -12.11 4.91
N LEU A 560 3.66 -12.40 3.60
CA LEU A 560 2.49 -12.59 2.73
C LEU A 560 1.59 -13.76 3.20
N ILE A 561 2.18 -14.89 3.59
CA ILE A 561 1.42 -16.03 4.13
C ILE A 561 0.76 -15.67 5.45
N THR A 562 1.49 -15.02 6.36
CA THR A 562 0.97 -14.60 7.67
C THR A 562 -0.21 -13.66 7.51
N LYS A 563 -0.04 -12.56 6.75
CA LYS A 563 -1.11 -11.59 6.47
C LYS A 563 -2.32 -12.23 5.80
N THR A 564 -2.11 -13.11 4.82
CA THR A 564 -3.21 -13.82 4.12
C THR A 564 -4.03 -14.68 5.09
N LEU A 565 -3.37 -15.41 5.98
CA LEU A 565 -4.04 -16.24 6.98
C LEU A 565 -4.77 -15.36 7.99
N GLN A 566 -4.13 -14.33 8.54
CA GLN A 566 -4.76 -13.45 9.53
C GLN A 566 -6.04 -12.79 9.00
N GLN A 567 -5.98 -12.18 7.81
CA GLN A 567 -7.15 -11.58 7.16
C GLN A 567 -8.25 -12.59 6.85
N THR A 568 -7.88 -13.81 6.46
CA THR A 568 -8.85 -14.89 6.23
C THR A 568 -9.50 -15.34 7.55
N GLY A 569 -8.72 -15.50 8.62
CA GLY A 569 -9.21 -15.85 9.95
C GLY A 569 -10.18 -14.81 10.51
N GLU A 570 -9.89 -13.53 10.29
CA GLU A 570 -10.77 -12.42 10.63
C GLU A 570 -12.09 -12.47 9.84
N ALA A 571 -12.02 -12.60 8.51
CA ALA A 571 -13.19 -12.70 7.65
C ALA A 571 -14.10 -13.89 8.03
N LEU A 572 -13.50 -15.04 8.33
CA LEU A 572 -14.22 -16.23 8.80
C LEU A 572 -14.88 -15.99 10.17
N SER A 573 -14.15 -15.40 11.12
CA SER A 573 -14.67 -15.10 12.46
C SER A 573 -15.84 -14.12 12.40
N LYS A 574 -15.73 -13.06 11.58
CA LYS A 574 -16.80 -12.09 11.31
C LYS A 574 -18.01 -12.74 10.65
N GLY A 575 -17.78 -13.70 9.75
CA GLY A 575 -18.82 -14.50 9.11
C GLY A 575 -19.42 -15.61 9.99
N GLY A 576 -18.90 -15.83 11.21
CA GLY A 576 -19.34 -16.90 12.10
C GLY A 576 -18.90 -18.30 11.67
N TYR A 577 -17.88 -18.42 10.82
CA TYR A 577 -17.34 -19.69 10.36
C TYR A 577 -16.17 -20.15 11.24
N PRO A 578 -16.15 -21.42 11.67
CA PRO A 578 -15.05 -21.94 12.49
C PRO A 578 -13.76 -22.13 11.70
N ASP A 579 -13.85 -22.30 10.39
CA ASP A 579 -12.74 -22.57 9.48
C ASP A 579 -13.14 -22.32 8.01
N LEU A 580 -12.15 -22.30 7.11
CA LEU A 580 -12.37 -22.03 5.69
C LEU A 580 -13.16 -23.14 4.99
N GLY A 581 -12.93 -24.39 5.38
CA GLY A 581 -13.65 -25.54 4.83
C GLY A 581 -15.16 -25.46 5.06
N SER A 582 -15.58 -24.97 6.23
CA SER A 582 -16.98 -24.75 6.58
C SER A 582 -17.63 -23.67 5.71
N PHE A 583 -16.91 -22.56 5.49
CA PHE A 583 -17.34 -21.50 4.57
C PHE A 583 -17.47 -22.02 3.13
N VAL A 584 -16.48 -22.76 2.64
CA VAL A 584 -16.50 -23.37 1.30
C VAL A 584 -17.63 -24.39 1.16
N LEU A 585 -17.88 -25.22 2.18
CA LEU A 585 -19.00 -26.16 2.17
C LEU A 585 -20.34 -25.46 2.04
N GLU A 586 -20.52 -24.31 2.69
CA GLU A 586 -21.74 -23.51 2.56
C GLU A 586 -21.89 -22.94 1.15
N ALA A 587 -20.82 -22.36 0.58
CA ALA A 587 -20.81 -21.88 -0.80
C ALA A 587 -21.18 -22.99 -1.80
N LEU A 588 -20.67 -24.21 -1.61
CA LEU A 588 -21.00 -25.37 -2.45
C LEU A 588 -22.46 -25.81 -2.28
N LYS A 589 -23.03 -25.72 -1.07
CA LYS A 589 -24.46 -26.01 -0.82
C LYS A 589 -25.36 -24.97 -1.48
N GLU A 590 -24.97 -23.70 -1.48
CA GLU A 590 -25.67 -22.64 -2.21
C GLU A 590 -25.64 -22.90 -3.72
N GLY A 591 -24.46 -23.26 -4.25
CA GLY A 591 -24.32 -23.71 -5.63
C GLY A 591 -25.22 -24.91 -5.96
N GLU A 592 -25.29 -25.92 -5.09
CA GLU A 592 -26.16 -27.09 -5.28
C GLU A 592 -27.65 -26.71 -5.35
N LYS A 593 -28.08 -25.76 -4.52
CA LYS A 593 -29.44 -25.20 -4.58
C LYS A 593 -29.69 -24.50 -5.91
N ALA A 594 -28.73 -23.70 -6.38
CA ALA A 594 -28.82 -23.03 -7.68
C ALA A 594 -28.92 -24.04 -8.83
N LYS A 595 -28.13 -25.12 -8.81
CA LYS A 595 -28.22 -26.22 -9.78
C LYS A 595 -29.59 -26.88 -9.79
N LYS A 596 -30.17 -27.15 -8.62
CA LYS A 596 -31.55 -27.68 -8.51
C LYS A 596 -32.60 -26.73 -9.09
N ALA A 597 -32.32 -25.43 -9.09
CA ALA A 597 -33.14 -24.40 -9.73
C ALA A 597 -32.79 -24.14 -11.21
N GLY A 598 -31.86 -24.91 -11.81
CA GLY A 598 -31.43 -24.76 -13.20
C GLY A 598 -30.34 -23.72 -13.44
N GLY A 599 -29.77 -23.12 -12.38
CA GLY A 599 -28.63 -22.22 -12.45
C GLY A 599 -27.27 -22.94 -12.51
N ASP A 600 -26.20 -22.15 -12.58
CA ASP A 600 -24.82 -22.64 -12.56
C ASP A 600 -24.30 -22.68 -11.12
N GLU A 601 -24.02 -23.88 -10.60
CA GLU A 601 -23.51 -24.05 -9.25
C GLU A 601 -22.11 -23.47 -9.03
N ALA A 602 -21.28 -23.45 -10.07
CA ALA A 602 -19.90 -22.99 -9.95
C ALA A 602 -19.85 -21.46 -9.93
N GLU A 603 -20.74 -20.80 -10.67
CA GLU A 603 -20.93 -19.34 -10.67
C GLU A 603 -21.30 -18.83 -9.27
N VAL A 604 -22.34 -19.43 -8.65
CA VAL A 604 -22.80 -19.04 -7.31
C VAL A 604 -21.73 -19.30 -6.25
N ALA A 605 -21.09 -20.47 -6.31
CA ALA A 605 -20.01 -20.78 -5.37
C ALA A 605 -18.82 -19.82 -5.55
N LEU A 606 -18.43 -19.51 -6.79
CA LEU A 606 -17.33 -18.58 -7.09
C LEU A 606 -17.63 -17.18 -6.53
N GLU A 607 -18.82 -16.64 -6.81
CA GLU A 607 -19.24 -15.33 -6.27
C GLU A 607 -19.16 -15.33 -4.74
N ARG A 608 -19.67 -16.39 -4.09
CA ARG A 608 -19.63 -16.50 -2.63
C ARG A 608 -18.21 -16.47 -2.10
N LEU A 609 -17.29 -17.23 -2.70
CA LEU A 609 -15.88 -17.27 -2.29
C LEU A 609 -15.19 -15.90 -2.45
N VAL A 610 -15.32 -15.27 -3.63
CA VAL A 610 -14.65 -14.01 -3.95
C VAL A 610 -15.17 -12.84 -3.10
N ARG A 611 -16.48 -12.80 -2.82
CA ARG A 611 -17.07 -11.77 -1.95
C ARG A 611 -16.72 -11.97 -0.48
N GLY A 612 -16.64 -13.22 -0.03
CA GLY A 612 -16.49 -13.52 1.40
C GLY A 612 -15.06 -13.46 1.91
N ILE A 613 -14.07 -13.78 1.07
CA ILE A 613 -12.66 -13.86 1.49
C ILE A 613 -11.79 -13.02 0.53
N PRO A 614 -11.19 -11.90 1.00
CA PRO A 614 -10.39 -11.01 0.15
C PRO A 614 -9.25 -11.70 -0.59
N ALA A 615 -8.61 -12.69 0.02
CA ALA A 615 -7.53 -13.44 -0.60
C ALA A 615 -7.97 -14.23 -1.87
N PHE A 616 -9.26 -14.41 -2.14
CA PHE A 616 -9.76 -14.98 -3.40
C PHE A 616 -9.95 -13.95 -4.52
N GLN A 617 -9.76 -12.65 -4.26
CA GLN A 617 -9.96 -11.56 -5.20
C GLN A 617 -8.73 -11.34 -6.09
N ASP A 618 -8.33 -12.38 -6.85
CA ASP A 618 -7.27 -12.24 -7.86
C ASP A 618 -7.75 -11.32 -9.01
N MET A 619 -7.69 -10.00 -8.79
CA MET A 619 -8.19 -8.93 -9.68
C MET A 619 -7.38 -7.63 -9.52
N ALA A 620 -7.29 -6.83 -10.58
CA ALA A 620 -6.61 -5.53 -10.58
C ALA A 620 -7.25 -4.58 -11.60
N LEU A 621 -7.05 -3.27 -11.47
CA LEU A 621 -7.33 -2.35 -12.56
C LEU A 621 -6.07 -2.22 -13.42
N VAL A 622 -6.24 -2.25 -14.74
CA VAL A 622 -5.17 -2.01 -15.72
C VAL A 622 -5.47 -0.71 -16.47
N GLN A 623 -4.45 0.12 -16.70
CA GLN A 623 -4.63 1.43 -17.30
C GLN A 623 -4.92 1.32 -18.81
N GLY A 624 -5.45 2.39 -19.39
CA GLY A 624 -5.56 2.53 -20.84
C GLY A 624 -4.90 3.82 -21.27
N GLN A 625 -3.85 3.72 -22.08
CA GLN A 625 -3.16 4.90 -22.61
C GLN A 625 -3.72 5.32 -23.98
N PRO A 626 -3.60 6.61 -24.37
CA PRO A 626 -3.74 7.83 -23.57
C PRO A 626 -5.08 8.56 -23.90
N HIS A 627 -5.52 9.45 -23.00
CA HIS A 627 -6.76 10.29 -23.05
C HIS A 627 -8.07 9.64 -22.51
N PRO A 628 -8.99 10.46 -21.96
CA PRO A 628 -9.48 10.49 -20.57
C PRO A 628 -10.44 9.34 -20.20
N ARG A 629 -10.00 8.08 -20.21
CA ARG A 629 -10.86 6.96 -19.81
C ARG A 629 -10.38 6.29 -18.52
N ALA A 630 -11.36 5.96 -17.69
CA ALA A 630 -11.18 5.28 -16.42
C ALA A 630 -10.43 3.94 -16.58
N PRO A 631 -9.63 3.55 -15.57
CA PRO A 631 -8.94 2.26 -15.55
C PRO A 631 -9.94 1.08 -15.65
N SER A 632 -9.50 -0.05 -16.23
CA SER A 632 -10.38 -1.19 -16.53
C SER A 632 -10.07 -2.39 -15.62
N ALA A 633 -11.08 -2.99 -15.01
CA ALA A 633 -10.89 -4.16 -14.15
C ALA A 633 -10.57 -5.43 -14.97
N VAL A 634 -9.57 -6.18 -14.53
CA VAL A 634 -9.23 -7.52 -15.01
C VAL A 634 -9.44 -8.50 -13.88
N TYR A 635 -10.27 -9.51 -14.12
CA TYR A 635 -10.60 -10.55 -13.15
C TYR A 635 -9.97 -11.88 -13.57
N CYS A 636 -9.29 -12.54 -12.65
CA CYS A 636 -8.76 -13.87 -12.88
C CYS A 636 -9.31 -14.90 -11.88
N PHE A 637 -9.53 -14.50 -10.62
CA PHE A 637 -10.07 -15.35 -9.52
C PHE A 637 -9.45 -16.76 -9.46
N LYS A 638 -8.16 -16.85 -9.79
CA LYS A 638 -7.43 -18.10 -9.98
C LYS A 638 -7.54 -19.03 -8.79
N LYS A 639 -7.37 -18.54 -7.57
CA LYS A 639 -7.39 -19.36 -6.35
C LYS A 639 -8.81 -19.84 -6.01
N ALA A 640 -9.84 -19.03 -6.28
CA ALA A 640 -11.23 -19.41 -6.08
C ALA A 640 -11.68 -20.48 -7.09
N LEU A 641 -11.38 -20.27 -8.37
CA LEU A 641 -11.63 -21.23 -9.44
C LEU A 641 -10.88 -22.56 -9.20
N LEU A 642 -9.62 -22.49 -8.77
CA LEU A 642 -8.82 -23.66 -8.39
C LEU A 642 -9.45 -24.40 -7.21
N THR A 643 -9.97 -23.69 -6.21
CA THR A 643 -10.64 -24.30 -5.05
C THR A 643 -11.83 -25.16 -5.50
N LEU A 644 -12.70 -24.61 -6.37
CA LEU A 644 -13.86 -25.36 -6.89
C LEU A 644 -13.42 -26.59 -7.70
N HIS A 645 -12.40 -26.44 -8.53
CA HIS A 645 -11.89 -27.56 -9.34
C HIS A 645 -11.18 -28.63 -8.50
N ALA A 646 -10.41 -28.23 -7.49
CA ALA A 646 -9.76 -29.15 -6.56
C ALA A 646 -10.78 -29.98 -5.78
N VAL A 647 -11.89 -29.37 -5.33
CA VAL A 647 -13.02 -30.07 -4.73
C VAL A 647 -13.62 -31.09 -5.70
N ALA A 648 -13.89 -30.68 -6.94
CA ALA A 648 -14.47 -31.57 -7.95
C ALA A 648 -13.58 -32.78 -8.25
N LEU A 649 -12.27 -32.58 -8.35
CA LEU A 649 -11.30 -33.65 -8.57
C LEU A 649 -11.19 -34.58 -7.36
N ARG A 650 -11.16 -34.02 -6.14
CA ARG A 650 -10.95 -34.80 -4.92
C ARG A 650 -12.16 -35.64 -4.54
N PHE A 651 -13.35 -35.06 -4.64
CA PHE A 651 -14.58 -35.66 -4.12
C PHE A 651 -15.52 -36.21 -5.21
N GLY A 652 -15.30 -35.88 -6.49
CA GLY A 652 -16.18 -36.28 -7.60
C GLY A 652 -16.20 -37.79 -7.91
N GLY A 653 -15.21 -38.56 -7.44
CA GLY A 653 -15.17 -40.02 -7.57
C GLY A 653 -15.85 -40.79 -6.44
N SER A 654 -16.37 -40.11 -5.42
CA SER A 654 -16.99 -40.74 -4.24
C SER A 654 -18.51 -40.56 -4.26
N GLU A 655 -19.26 -41.64 -4.49
CA GLU A 655 -20.73 -41.62 -4.46
C GLU A 655 -21.32 -41.30 -3.06
N SER A 656 -20.49 -41.30 -2.01
CA SER A 656 -20.89 -41.08 -0.61
C SER A 656 -20.41 -39.75 0.00
N SER A 657 -19.93 -38.80 -0.83
CA SER A 657 -19.43 -37.50 -0.38
C SER A 657 -20.57 -36.62 0.17
N SER A 658 -20.45 -36.13 1.41
CA SER A 658 -21.36 -35.11 1.98
C SER A 658 -21.11 -33.70 1.43
N VAL A 659 -20.11 -33.53 0.56
CA VAL A 659 -19.72 -32.29 -0.10
C VAL A 659 -20.39 -32.21 -1.47
N PRO A 660 -21.18 -31.16 -1.78
CA PRO A 660 -21.72 -30.96 -3.12
C PRO A 660 -20.61 -30.74 -4.15
N ILE A 661 -20.73 -31.43 -5.29
CA ILE A 661 -19.69 -31.43 -6.34
C ILE A 661 -20.08 -30.47 -7.47
N PRO A 662 -19.32 -29.38 -7.69
CA PRO A 662 -19.60 -28.44 -8.77
C PRO A 662 -19.15 -28.99 -10.12
N ARG A 663 -19.90 -28.70 -11.19
CA ARG A 663 -19.45 -28.93 -12.56
C ARG A 663 -18.38 -27.89 -12.90
N THR A 664 -17.15 -28.34 -13.15
CA THR A 664 -16.03 -27.41 -13.39
C THR A 664 -15.44 -27.48 -14.80
N ALA A 665 -15.94 -28.34 -15.68
CA ALA A 665 -15.39 -28.52 -17.04
C ALA A 665 -15.45 -27.23 -17.90
N HIS A 666 -16.35 -26.31 -17.54
CA HIS A 666 -16.55 -25.04 -18.22
C HIS A 666 -15.81 -23.88 -17.54
N LEU A 667 -15.09 -24.10 -16.43
CA LEU A 667 -14.38 -23.00 -15.77
C LEU A 667 -13.22 -22.49 -16.63
N PRO A 668 -12.92 -21.18 -16.59
CA PRO A 668 -11.67 -20.64 -17.11
C PRO A 668 -10.45 -21.31 -16.45
N ILE A 669 -9.29 -21.16 -17.09
CA ILE A 669 -8.02 -21.65 -16.54
C ILE A 669 -7.65 -20.93 -15.24
N PHE A 670 -6.79 -21.55 -14.44
CA PHE A 670 -6.27 -21.04 -13.16
C PHE A 670 -4.93 -20.33 -13.39
N SER A 671 -4.97 -19.28 -14.22
CA SER A 671 -3.79 -18.58 -14.78
C SER A 671 -2.80 -18.09 -13.72
N ASP A 672 -1.72 -18.84 -13.50
CA ASP A 672 -0.58 -18.50 -12.65
C ASP A 672 0.53 -17.77 -13.44
N ASN A 673 1.80 -17.90 -13.07
CA ASN A 673 2.92 -17.41 -13.90
C ASN A 673 3.47 -18.44 -14.88
N VAL A 674 3.14 -19.72 -14.73
CA VAL A 674 3.61 -20.83 -15.57
C VAL A 674 2.91 -20.79 -16.91
N ILE A 675 1.57 -20.76 -16.90
CA ILE A 675 0.74 -20.88 -18.10
C ILE A 675 1.02 -19.75 -19.09
N PRO A 676 0.89 -18.45 -18.72
CA PRO A 676 1.21 -17.36 -19.62
C PRO A 676 2.66 -17.38 -20.12
N SER A 677 3.64 -17.64 -19.25
CA SER A 677 5.05 -17.70 -19.68
C SER A 677 5.29 -18.81 -20.70
N LEU A 678 4.71 -20.00 -20.49
CA LEU A 678 4.85 -21.10 -21.44
C LEU A 678 4.18 -20.78 -22.77
N LEU A 679 2.97 -20.21 -22.77
CA LEU A 679 2.27 -19.89 -24.01
C LEU A 679 3.00 -18.82 -24.84
N VAL A 680 3.77 -17.93 -24.20
CA VAL A 680 4.71 -17.01 -24.88
C VAL A 680 5.86 -17.80 -25.51
N HIS A 681 6.59 -18.63 -24.76
CA HIS A 681 7.70 -19.43 -25.29
C HIS A 681 7.28 -20.43 -26.38
N LEU A 682 6.04 -20.93 -26.32
CA LEU A 682 5.45 -21.82 -27.33
C LEU A 682 4.85 -21.07 -28.53
N GLY A 683 5.01 -19.74 -28.56
CA GLY A 683 4.61 -18.88 -29.66
C GLY A 683 3.10 -18.86 -29.92
N VAL A 684 2.28 -19.18 -28.91
CA VAL A 684 0.82 -19.04 -28.99
C VAL A 684 0.41 -17.61 -28.69
N ILE A 685 0.97 -17.05 -27.60
CA ILE A 685 0.88 -15.64 -27.25
C ILE A 685 2.03 -14.92 -27.93
N ASP A 686 1.73 -14.15 -28.97
CA ASP A 686 2.69 -13.35 -29.70
C ASP A 686 2.66 -11.90 -29.19
N LEU A 687 3.79 -11.49 -28.60
CA LEU A 687 3.99 -10.17 -28.03
C LEU A 687 4.58 -9.16 -29.02
N THR A 688 4.95 -9.57 -30.24
CA THR A 688 5.69 -8.72 -31.21
C THR A 688 5.01 -7.38 -31.48
N ASN A 689 3.68 -7.37 -31.53
CA ASN A 689 2.88 -6.17 -31.79
C ASN A 689 2.23 -5.59 -30.52
N ALA A 690 2.57 -6.10 -29.33
CA ALA A 690 1.98 -5.62 -28.09
C ALA A 690 2.23 -4.11 -27.92
N ASP A 691 1.31 -3.45 -27.23
CA ASP A 691 1.38 -2.02 -26.97
C ASP A 691 2.76 -1.65 -26.40
N ALA A 692 3.43 -0.69 -27.06
CA ALA A 692 4.78 -0.28 -26.72
C ALA A 692 4.89 0.28 -25.29
N SER A 693 3.81 0.86 -24.76
CA SER A 693 3.77 1.36 -23.37
C SER A 693 3.90 0.27 -22.32
N LEU A 694 3.57 -0.99 -22.66
CA LEU A 694 3.69 -2.12 -21.76
C LEU A 694 5.08 -2.78 -21.80
N GLY A 695 5.94 -2.45 -22.78
CA GLY A 695 7.29 -3.04 -22.89
C GLY A 695 7.33 -4.56 -23.08
N LEU A 696 6.21 -5.21 -23.39
CA LEU A 696 6.09 -6.69 -23.39
C LEU A 696 7.04 -7.45 -24.32
N PRO A 697 7.35 -6.96 -25.55
CA PRO A 697 8.25 -7.68 -26.47
C PRO A 697 9.66 -7.93 -25.89
N GLU A 698 10.16 -7.02 -25.05
CA GLU A 698 11.53 -7.04 -24.53
C GLU A 698 11.71 -8.02 -23.37
N LEU A 699 10.62 -8.45 -22.74
CA LEU A 699 10.64 -9.32 -21.55
C LEU A 699 10.93 -10.79 -21.88
N PHE A 700 10.65 -11.21 -23.10
CA PHE A 700 10.86 -12.59 -23.58
C PHE A 700 11.62 -12.60 -24.91
N PRO A 701 12.88 -12.12 -24.93
CA PRO A 701 13.61 -11.87 -26.18
C PRO A 701 13.80 -13.14 -27.03
N ASP A 702 13.89 -14.30 -26.37
CA ASP A 702 14.10 -15.58 -27.05
C ASP A 702 12.80 -16.25 -27.53
N ALA A 703 11.62 -15.77 -27.12
CA ALA A 703 10.35 -16.43 -27.45
C ALA A 703 10.01 -16.36 -28.94
N GLN A 704 10.62 -15.42 -29.66
CA GLN A 704 10.43 -15.22 -31.11
C GLN A 704 11.47 -15.95 -31.98
N ASP A 705 12.41 -16.69 -31.39
CA ASP A 705 13.39 -17.47 -32.16
C ASP A 705 12.74 -18.71 -32.81
N PRO A 706 12.65 -18.79 -34.15
CA PRO A 706 12.03 -19.91 -34.83
C PRO A 706 12.71 -21.26 -34.58
N ALA A 707 14.03 -21.28 -34.38
CA ALA A 707 14.78 -22.50 -34.12
C ALA A 707 14.47 -23.04 -32.72
N ARG A 708 14.45 -22.15 -31.73
CA ARG A 708 14.05 -22.47 -30.35
C ARG A 708 12.60 -22.94 -30.29
N LEU A 709 11.68 -22.23 -30.95
CA LEU A 709 10.27 -22.62 -31.00
C LEU A 709 10.09 -24.03 -31.61
N SER A 710 10.79 -24.32 -32.72
CA SER A 710 10.75 -25.64 -33.34
C SER A 710 11.26 -26.73 -32.41
N ALA A 711 12.34 -26.48 -31.66
CA ALA A 711 12.87 -27.41 -30.68
C ALA A 711 11.91 -27.64 -29.50
N LEU A 712 11.28 -26.57 -28.98
CA LEU A 712 10.30 -26.68 -27.90
C LEU A 712 9.08 -27.49 -28.35
N LEU A 713 8.61 -27.35 -29.59
CA LEU A 713 7.46 -28.10 -30.09
C LEU A 713 7.78 -29.55 -30.52
N ALA A 714 9.06 -29.92 -30.59
CA ALA A 714 9.47 -31.30 -30.89
C ALA A 714 9.15 -32.28 -29.75
N ALA A 715 9.25 -33.57 -30.05
CA ALA A 715 9.13 -34.62 -29.04
C ALA A 715 10.33 -34.56 -28.08
N ALA A 716 10.07 -34.73 -26.79
CA ALA A 716 11.09 -34.82 -25.76
C ALA A 716 10.77 -35.97 -24.80
N GLU A 717 11.82 -36.64 -24.32
CA GLU A 717 11.67 -37.66 -23.29
C GLU A 717 11.32 -37.01 -21.94
N PRO A 718 10.41 -37.60 -21.15
CA PRO A 718 10.07 -37.10 -19.84
C PRO A 718 11.26 -37.21 -18.89
N LEU A 719 11.39 -36.26 -17.97
CA LEU A 719 12.43 -36.27 -16.96
C LEU A 719 12.15 -37.39 -15.95
N ASP A 720 13.11 -38.30 -15.75
CA ASP A 720 13.02 -39.35 -14.74
C ASP A 720 12.74 -38.73 -13.36
N PRO A 721 11.65 -39.13 -12.64
CA PRO A 721 11.34 -38.64 -11.30
C PRO A 721 12.50 -38.76 -10.29
N ALA A 722 13.37 -39.76 -10.44
CA ALA A 722 14.56 -39.92 -9.59
C ALA A 722 15.67 -38.91 -9.95
N ALA A 723 15.82 -38.58 -11.23
CA ALA A 723 16.71 -37.51 -11.70
C ALA A 723 16.18 -36.13 -11.32
N ALA A 724 14.86 -35.90 -11.39
CA ALA A 724 14.20 -34.66 -10.99
C ALA A 724 14.44 -34.29 -9.52
N LYS A 725 14.59 -35.29 -8.63
CA LYS A 725 14.93 -35.07 -7.20
C LYS A 725 16.42 -34.81 -6.96
N LYS A 726 17.29 -35.17 -7.90
CA LYS A 726 18.75 -34.95 -7.83
C LYS A 726 19.16 -33.64 -8.49
N ASP A 727 18.31 -33.10 -9.36
CA ASP A 727 18.51 -31.83 -10.03
C ASP A 727 18.32 -30.69 -9.01
N LYS A 728 19.43 -30.31 -8.37
CA LYS A 728 19.50 -29.21 -7.39
C LYS A 728 19.76 -27.85 -8.06
N GLU A 729 19.75 -27.81 -9.39
CA GLU A 729 20.06 -26.59 -10.13
C GLU A 729 18.95 -25.55 -9.91
N VAL A 730 19.33 -24.42 -9.31
CA VAL A 730 18.41 -23.32 -9.06
C VAL A 730 17.97 -22.77 -10.42
N PRO A 731 16.66 -22.69 -10.71
CA PRO A 731 16.18 -22.16 -11.98
C PRO A 731 16.65 -20.73 -12.21
N LYS A 732 16.88 -20.34 -13.46
CA LYS A 732 17.13 -18.94 -13.81
C LYS A 732 15.89 -18.10 -13.50
N GLU A 733 16.11 -16.94 -12.89
CA GLU A 733 15.05 -15.97 -12.65
C GLU A 733 14.58 -15.38 -13.98
N GLY A 734 13.26 -15.36 -14.19
CA GLY A 734 12.67 -14.69 -15.35
C GLY A 734 12.41 -13.20 -15.08
N PRO A 735 11.79 -12.49 -16.04
CA PRO A 735 11.56 -11.06 -15.92
C PRO A 735 10.63 -10.75 -14.73
N LEU A 736 10.98 -9.73 -13.94
CA LEU A 736 10.07 -9.14 -12.96
C LEU A 736 9.11 -8.21 -13.70
N LEU A 737 7.80 -8.39 -13.50
CA LEU A 737 6.75 -7.64 -14.18
C LEU A 737 6.05 -6.68 -13.25
N THR A 738 5.50 -5.62 -13.83
CA THR A 738 4.48 -4.77 -13.20
C THR A 738 3.18 -5.53 -12.96
N VAL A 739 2.32 -5.04 -12.06
CA VAL A 739 0.98 -5.59 -11.83
C VAL A 739 0.21 -5.65 -13.16
N GLU A 740 0.18 -4.56 -13.92
CA GLU A 740 -0.50 -4.46 -15.21
C GLU A 740 0.05 -5.44 -16.24
N GLN A 741 1.37 -5.49 -16.45
CA GLN A 741 1.99 -6.45 -17.36
C GLN A 741 1.60 -7.88 -16.99
N ALA A 742 1.66 -8.19 -15.70
CA ALA A 742 1.40 -9.53 -15.19
C ALA A 742 -0.09 -9.92 -15.29
N TYR A 743 -1.02 -8.99 -15.06
CA TYR A 743 -2.46 -9.21 -15.26
C TYR A 743 -2.84 -9.28 -16.74
N VAL A 744 -2.24 -8.45 -17.59
CA VAL A 744 -2.43 -8.48 -19.05
C VAL A 744 -1.97 -9.81 -19.64
N LEU A 745 -0.79 -10.33 -19.23
CA LEU A 745 -0.32 -11.64 -19.69
C LEU A 745 -1.20 -12.79 -19.18
N ARG A 746 -1.69 -12.74 -17.94
CA ARG A 746 -2.64 -13.73 -17.41
C ARG A 746 -3.97 -13.71 -18.13
N ALA A 747 -4.51 -12.52 -18.39
CA ALA A 747 -5.69 -12.30 -19.23
C ALA A 747 -5.48 -12.86 -20.65
N ALA A 748 -4.31 -12.62 -21.24
CA ALA A 748 -3.98 -13.17 -22.55
C ALA A 748 -3.93 -14.69 -22.55
N ALA A 749 -3.41 -15.32 -21.49
CA ALA A 749 -3.42 -16.78 -21.35
C ALA A 749 -4.84 -17.35 -21.17
N ILE A 750 -5.71 -16.66 -20.43
CA ILE A 750 -7.11 -17.05 -20.26
C ILE A 750 -7.82 -17.07 -21.61
N ASP A 751 -7.74 -15.97 -22.36
CA ASP A 751 -8.36 -15.87 -23.70
C ASP A 751 -7.68 -16.82 -24.71
N ALA A 752 -6.36 -17.02 -24.63
CA ALA A 752 -5.64 -17.99 -25.47
C ALA A 752 -6.14 -19.41 -25.28
N CYS A 753 -6.36 -19.85 -24.04
CA CYS A 753 -6.84 -21.20 -23.78
C CYS A 753 -8.29 -21.41 -24.24
N GLU A 754 -9.15 -20.38 -24.12
CA GLU A 754 -10.49 -20.37 -24.72
C GLU A 754 -10.41 -20.59 -26.25
N LEU A 755 -9.54 -19.83 -26.93
CA LEU A 755 -9.31 -19.96 -28.37
C LEU A 755 -8.69 -21.32 -28.76
N ILE A 756 -7.80 -21.89 -27.92
CA ILE A 756 -7.22 -23.23 -28.15
C ILE A 756 -8.34 -24.29 -28.13
N VAL A 757 -9.23 -24.26 -27.13
CA VAL A 757 -10.34 -25.22 -27.05
C VAL A 757 -11.31 -25.04 -28.21
N GLU A 758 -11.61 -23.79 -28.60
CA GLU A 758 -12.47 -23.50 -29.75
C GLU A 758 -11.87 -24.03 -31.06
N ALA A 759 -10.58 -23.79 -31.30
CA ALA A 759 -9.86 -24.32 -32.45
C ALA A 759 -9.81 -25.85 -32.43
N ALA A 760 -9.53 -26.47 -31.29
CA ALA A 760 -9.47 -27.93 -31.15
C ALA A 760 -10.78 -28.63 -31.54
N LYS A 761 -11.93 -28.00 -31.25
CA LYS A 761 -13.27 -28.52 -31.61
C LYS A 761 -13.52 -28.48 -33.12
N THR A 762 -12.96 -27.50 -33.81
CA THR A 762 -13.20 -27.23 -35.24
C THR A 762 -12.08 -27.70 -36.15
N LEU A 763 -10.94 -28.13 -35.58
CA LEU A 763 -9.76 -28.56 -36.32
C LEU A 763 -10.07 -29.80 -37.18
N ASP A 764 -9.80 -29.69 -38.47
CA ASP A 764 -9.78 -30.85 -39.36
C ASP A 764 -8.52 -31.68 -39.11
N THR A 765 -8.73 -32.94 -38.76
CA THR A 765 -7.69 -33.91 -38.41
C THR A 765 -7.61 -35.05 -39.42
N GLY A 766 -8.37 -35.00 -40.52
CA GLY A 766 -8.44 -36.07 -41.52
C GLY A 766 -7.12 -36.38 -42.21
N ASP A 767 -6.23 -35.39 -42.32
CA ASP A 767 -4.90 -35.53 -42.94
C ASP A 767 -3.76 -35.72 -41.90
N ALA A 768 -4.08 -35.77 -40.60
CA ALA A 768 -3.07 -36.04 -39.58
C ALA A 768 -2.74 -37.55 -39.60
N GLY A 769 -1.47 -37.92 -39.72
CA GLY A 769 -1.01 -39.32 -39.73
C GLY A 769 -1.25 -40.12 -38.43
N GLN A 770 -2.09 -39.62 -37.52
CA GLN A 770 -2.50 -40.21 -36.24
C GLN A 770 -3.93 -39.77 -35.86
N ASP A 771 -4.66 -40.59 -35.10
CA ASP A 771 -6.02 -40.24 -34.64
C ASP A 771 -5.99 -39.11 -33.60
N LEU A 772 -6.48 -37.94 -33.99
CA LEU A 772 -6.57 -36.72 -33.18
C LEU A 772 -8.01 -36.33 -32.86
N SER A 773 -8.98 -37.24 -33.01
CA SER A 773 -10.39 -36.98 -32.72
C SER A 773 -10.65 -36.56 -31.26
N TRP A 774 -9.78 -36.98 -30.33
CA TRP A 774 -9.82 -36.63 -28.91
C TRP A 774 -9.63 -35.14 -28.63
N LEU A 775 -9.01 -34.37 -29.55
CA LEU A 775 -8.85 -32.91 -29.41
C LEU A 775 -10.19 -32.21 -29.19
N LYS A 776 -11.27 -32.74 -29.81
CA LYS A 776 -12.61 -32.15 -29.74
C LYS A 776 -13.26 -32.27 -28.35
N ALA A 777 -12.77 -33.17 -27.52
CA ALA A 777 -13.30 -33.42 -26.17
C ALA A 777 -12.54 -32.66 -25.06
N MET A 778 -11.50 -31.90 -25.42
CA MET A 778 -10.67 -31.19 -24.45
C MET A 778 -11.43 -30.08 -23.72
N GLY A 779 -11.21 -29.98 -22.41
CA GLY A 779 -11.69 -28.89 -21.56
C GLY A 779 -10.59 -27.88 -21.18
N LEU A 780 -11.00 -26.71 -20.70
CA LEU A 780 -10.08 -25.67 -20.23
C LEU A 780 -9.25 -26.13 -19.01
N PRO A 781 -9.82 -26.76 -17.97
CA PRO A 781 -9.02 -27.25 -16.84
C PRO A 781 -8.02 -28.34 -17.25
N GLU A 782 -8.31 -29.11 -18.30
CA GLU A 782 -7.38 -30.13 -18.82
C GLU A 782 -6.18 -29.50 -19.54
N ILE A 783 -6.39 -28.39 -20.28
CA ILE A 783 -5.31 -27.61 -20.87
C ILE A 783 -4.46 -26.97 -19.78
N ASP A 784 -5.09 -26.36 -18.78
CA ASP A 784 -4.40 -25.78 -17.61
C ASP A 784 -3.47 -26.81 -16.95
N ALA A 785 -4.02 -27.98 -16.60
CA ALA A 785 -3.28 -29.09 -16.03
C ALA A 785 -2.13 -29.57 -16.94
N TRP A 786 -2.38 -29.68 -18.26
CA TRP A 786 -1.32 -30.06 -19.21
C TRP A 786 -0.18 -29.04 -19.23
N ILE A 787 -0.47 -27.73 -19.38
CA ILE A 787 0.56 -26.69 -19.46
C ILE A 787 1.38 -26.66 -18.16
N TRP A 788 0.71 -26.69 -17.02
CA TRP A 788 1.37 -26.68 -15.71
C TRP A 788 2.26 -27.92 -15.49
N ALA A 789 1.78 -29.10 -15.88
CA ALA A 789 2.49 -30.35 -15.69
C ALA A 789 3.63 -30.54 -16.70
N VAL A 790 3.44 -30.18 -17.97
CA VAL A 790 4.48 -30.30 -19.00
C VAL A 790 5.66 -29.37 -18.72
N ALA A 791 5.41 -28.22 -18.08
CA ALA A 791 6.45 -27.31 -17.59
C ALA A 791 7.41 -27.95 -16.56
N LYS A 792 7.00 -29.08 -15.97
CA LYS A 792 7.80 -29.86 -15.02
C LYS A 792 8.21 -31.20 -15.61
N ASP A 793 7.44 -31.77 -16.51
CA ASP A 793 7.71 -33.06 -17.13
C ASP A 793 8.95 -33.00 -18.03
N ARG A 794 9.14 -31.88 -18.73
CA ARG A 794 10.21 -31.70 -19.71
C ARG A 794 11.45 -30.99 -19.15
N PRO A 795 12.67 -31.54 -19.36
CA PRO A 795 13.92 -30.90 -18.91
C PRO A 795 14.15 -29.49 -19.48
N ASP A 796 13.86 -29.29 -20.75
CA ASP A 796 14.01 -28.01 -21.44
C ASP A 796 12.96 -26.99 -20.96
N TYR A 797 11.71 -27.42 -20.73
CA TYR A 797 10.66 -26.53 -20.22
C TYR A 797 10.90 -26.10 -18.77
N ARG A 798 11.55 -26.94 -17.95
CA ARG A 798 11.93 -26.58 -16.58
C ARG A 798 12.90 -25.40 -16.52
N LYS A 799 13.73 -25.27 -17.56
CA LYS A 799 14.75 -24.22 -17.74
C LYS A 799 14.20 -22.94 -18.34
N LEU A 800 12.97 -22.96 -18.87
CA LEU A 800 12.33 -21.77 -19.38
C LEU A 800 12.10 -20.76 -18.25
N GLU A 801 12.50 -19.53 -18.52
CA GLU A 801 12.23 -18.38 -17.68
C GLU A 801 10.72 -18.17 -17.58
N ARG A 802 10.27 -17.93 -16.35
CA ARG A 802 8.89 -17.61 -16.03
C ARG A 802 8.89 -16.25 -15.38
N PHE A 803 7.97 -15.40 -15.78
CA PHE A 803 7.90 -14.08 -15.19
C PHE A 803 7.61 -14.16 -13.69
N ALA A 804 8.02 -13.14 -12.96
CA ALA A 804 7.77 -13.00 -11.54
C ALA A 804 6.99 -11.72 -11.26
N LEU A 805 5.93 -11.84 -10.46
CA LEU A 805 5.27 -10.74 -9.78
C LEU A 805 5.45 -10.99 -8.28
N ARG A 806 6.06 -10.05 -7.56
CA ARG A 806 6.35 -10.13 -6.13
C ARG A 806 5.42 -9.21 -5.35
N ASN A 807 5.46 -9.29 -4.01
CA ASN A 807 4.67 -8.48 -3.09
C ASN A 807 3.16 -8.59 -3.32
N THR A 808 2.68 -9.76 -3.72
CA THR A 808 1.25 -10.02 -3.91
C THR A 808 0.86 -11.37 -3.31
N ALA A 809 -0.30 -11.40 -2.65
CA ALA A 809 -0.97 -12.63 -2.22
C ALA A 809 -1.83 -13.23 -3.35
N TYR A 810 -1.82 -12.64 -4.54
CA TYR A 810 -2.52 -13.15 -5.72
C TYR A 810 -1.59 -14.05 -6.57
N PHE A 811 -2.17 -15.10 -7.14
CA PHE A 811 -1.56 -16.06 -8.08
C PHE A 811 -0.38 -16.96 -7.69
#